data_AF-A0A944QST3-F1
#
_entry.id   AF-A0A944QST3-F1
#
_cell.length_a   1.000
_cell.length_b   1.000
_cell.length_c   1.000
_cell.angle_alpha   90.00
_cell.angle_beta   90.00
_cell.angle_gamma   90.00
#
_symmetry.space_group_name_H-M   'P 1'
#
loop_
_entity.id
_entity.type
_entity.pdbx_description
1 polymer ?
#
loop_
_entity_poly.entity_id
_entity_poly.type
_entity_poly.pdbx_seq_one_letter_code
_entity_poly.pdbx_strand_id
1 'polypeptide(L)'
;MTKIILTAARHPGWVVLVLGLFTILALFRLPELRVEITAEGMMVNNPPALAEYQRTMDSFGSEDVTVIYLEDPDLFAPENLSIIQQAVKSIETIPQVSRTVSLFSVRYLHTVDGYIYTDPYLKSIPEDREAAEAVIRAALINPLIEGNLLSGSGEVMAINLFFDMDDYHRGFDEEVAVALDQAIEPLQERFRRVFHLGDPSVRSAISEQIRSDQQLILPLALMVLVLTLALTLRHWKAPLIPLLTAGMSVIWILGLMAALDIPVNVMTSIVPALLIIVGSTEDIHLLSEYQAAIRKGKNDQMAISLMAKYMGMAIALTFATTFLGFLSISLNPIDLLQQFGLIAALGLAMNFLITITLVPASLQLTRKFGVNTLAINHYPFASFATWLYQQLSRYPKAIIGAILVLMAVCLLWATQIKVNNNVMDYFDQRSELPEQADLLHQNLSGMQALSIVLSGTQGTFLQVPYLEELHRLQDYLDETGRFDKSFSFADFIAVVHSGIDGEWPGTVYLPARNEVVKEYMSLLDHENAEAFVSSDYSQARILVRHAISSSHELNEVVDAIREYTREWMDPILDVTITGGSYLNSQAVDYMAGGQARSLLLMLLVIFMLVALLFMNLKAGLIAVTANCFPIVVLFGIMGMAGIALDTGTTMVGAIALGICVDHTMHFMVRYQRLAKNYRSESETLVEVIQQESTPIIATALALAAGFLTLTFSNFPPVTLFGLLSALVMCLALVGTFVVIPLMLRNTRLITVWDLLSIGLKRDVLDKCPLFQNMRPWQVRKLVALSRIWEFEPDEAILLQGTKYDTMLVLLKGQAEVWRTRHDGSTYQVTTYKPGGVFGVSSLVSKREQLADVVAVGNVQVLSLRWKSIHRIARLYPRIASRFHENLSTIIANRLFHEADDLAYEDELSGLHNATFIQKLLNFTADKAHRYDEPLCLIILSLGGEDLIIKNHGRQTLRWIFREMTQAVNQALRKVDLFCRWGIGEFVIILPRTDHATLDEIVWRLEAALKEADFGLVQGVNIQARYAYLQKDDTAQSLIARAKSNDVIWELIQARSIKVSA
;
A
#
# COMPACT_ATOMS: atom_id res chain seq x y z
N MET A 1 -9.35 -14.95 -7.50
CA MET A 1 -9.34 -15.29 -6.05
C MET A 1 -10.47 -16.20 -5.62
N THR A 2 -11.73 -15.75 -5.51
CA THR A 2 -12.82 -16.59 -4.95
C THR A 2 -12.94 -17.97 -5.63
N LYS A 3 -12.79 -18.03 -6.96
CA LYS A 3 -12.75 -19.32 -7.69
C LYS A 3 -11.57 -20.21 -7.27
N ILE A 4 -10.38 -19.65 -7.07
CA ILE A 4 -9.17 -20.40 -6.69
C ILE A 4 -9.35 -21.02 -5.31
N ILE A 5 -9.76 -20.23 -4.32
CA ILE A 5 -10.00 -20.69 -2.94
C ILE A 5 -11.07 -21.79 -2.92
N LEU A 6 -12.16 -21.62 -3.68
CA LEU A 6 -13.22 -22.62 -3.79
C LEU A 6 -12.76 -23.90 -4.50
N THR A 7 -11.93 -23.80 -5.53
CA THR A 7 -11.36 -24.96 -6.23
C THR A 7 -10.41 -25.74 -5.31
N ALA A 8 -9.56 -25.03 -4.56
CA ALA A 8 -8.67 -25.65 -3.59
C ALA A 8 -9.44 -26.40 -2.49
N ALA A 9 -10.53 -25.81 -2.00
CA ALA A 9 -11.44 -26.46 -1.06
C ALA A 9 -12.10 -27.73 -1.65
N ARG A 10 -12.47 -27.71 -2.94
CA ARG A 10 -13.11 -28.86 -3.61
C ARG A 10 -12.17 -30.04 -3.84
N HIS A 11 -10.87 -29.78 -4.05
CA HIS A 11 -9.88 -30.81 -4.37
C HIS A 11 -8.70 -30.81 -3.37
N PRO A 12 -8.96 -31.02 -2.07
CA PRO A 12 -7.95 -30.79 -1.04
C PRO A 12 -6.79 -31.79 -1.12
N GLY A 13 -7.07 -33.07 -1.47
CA GLY A 13 -6.03 -34.08 -1.62
C GLY A 13 -5.07 -33.81 -2.78
N TRP A 14 -5.57 -33.25 -3.88
CA TRP A 14 -4.73 -32.89 -5.03
C TRP A 14 -3.84 -31.69 -4.69
N VAL A 15 -4.38 -30.68 -3.99
CA VAL A 15 -3.61 -29.53 -3.51
C VAL A 15 -2.48 -29.96 -2.59
N VAL A 16 -2.77 -30.79 -1.58
CA VAL A 16 -1.75 -31.28 -0.64
C VAL A 16 -0.68 -32.11 -1.36
N LEU A 17 -1.06 -32.93 -2.35
CA LEU A 17 -0.12 -33.72 -3.15
C LEU A 17 0.82 -32.82 -3.96
N VAL A 18 0.27 -31.85 -4.71
CA VAL A 18 1.08 -30.95 -5.54
C VAL A 18 2.01 -30.11 -4.68
N LEU A 19 1.49 -29.48 -3.63
CA LEU A 19 2.31 -28.69 -2.73
C LEU A 19 3.37 -29.54 -2.02
N GLY A 20 3.01 -30.77 -1.59
CA GLY A 20 3.95 -31.71 -0.98
C GLY A 20 5.07 -32.14 -1.92
N LEU A 21 4.78 -32.36 -3.21
CA LEU A 21 5.79 -32.69 -4.21
C LEU A 21 6.81 -31.55 -4.40
N PHE A 22 6.34 -30.31 -4.49
CA PHE A 22 7.23 -29.14 -4.54
C PHE A 22 8.07 -29.00 -3.27
N THR A 23 7.49 -29.24 -2.09
CA THR A 23 8.25 -29.23 -0.83
C THR A 23 9.34 -30.30 -0.82
N ILE A 24 9.05 -31.51 -1.30
CA ILE A 24 10.05 -32.59 -1.40
C ILE A 24 11.16 -32.19 -2.38
N LEU A 25 10.82 -31.61 -3.54
CA LEU A 25 11.81 -31.14 -4.51
C LEU A 25 12.73 -30.07 -3.91
N ALA A 26 12.17 -29.12 -3.16
CA ALA A 26 12.93 -28.08 -2.47
C ALA A 26 13.85 -28.67 -1.37
N LEU A 27 13.34 -29.64 -0.59
CA LEU A 27 14.13 -30.36 0.43
C LEU A 27 15.36 -31.06 -0.17
N PHE A 28 15.24 -31.64 -1.37
CA PHE A 28 16.37 -32.28 -2.05
C PHE A 28 17.49 -31.30 -2.44
N ARG A 29 17.17 -30.02 -2.64
CA ARG A 29 18.14 -28.97 -2.99
C ARG A 29 18.77 -28.31 -1.78
N LEU A 30 18.16 -28.38 -0.60
CA LEU A 30 18.68 -27.75 0.62
C LEU A 30 20.16 -28.02 0.94
N PRO A 31 20.72 -29.24 0.74
CA PRO A 31 22.15 -29.48 0.98
C PRO A 31 23.09 -28.64 0.12
N GLU A 32 22.61 -28.15 -1.04
CA GLU A 32 23.38 -27.30 -1.97
C GLU A 32 23.39 -25.83 -1.53
N LEU A 33 22.62 -25.45 -0.50
CA LEU A 33 22.55 -24.06 -0.01
C LEU A 33 23.93 -23.58 0.47
N ARG A 34 24.41 -22.49 -0.13
CA ARG A 34 25.66 -21.81 0.23
C ARG A 34 25.40 -20.79 1.32
N VAL A 35 26.31 -20.70 2.28
CA VAL A 35 26.40 -19.56 3.22
C VAL A 35 27.67 -18.85 2.79
N GLU A 36 27.54 -17.58 2.41
CA GLU A 36 28.66 -16.80 1.88
C GLU A 36 28.60 -15.40 2.46
N ILE A 37 29.75 -14.92 2.95
CA ILE A 37 29.93 -13.61 3.56
C ILE A 37 31.06 -12.93 2.82
N THR A 38 30.77 -12.43 1.64
CA THR A 38 31.71 -11.54 0.96
C THR A 38 31.46 -10.11 1.45
N ALA A 39 32.52 -9.46 1.95
CA ALA A 39 32.51 -8.03 2.23
C ALA A 39 32.20 -7.21 0.96
N GLU A 40 32.52 -7.77 -0.21
CA GLU A 40 32.16 -7.25 -1.55
C GLU A 40 30.65 -7.05 -1.73
N GLY A 41 29.80 -7.89 -1.12
CA GLY A 41 28.34 -7.72 -1.17
C GLY A 41 27.85 -6.43 -0.49
N MET A 42 28.69 -5.81 0.35
CA MET A 42 28.44 -4.51 0.99
C MET A 42 28.96 -3.33 0.18
N MET A 43 29.74 -3.58 -0.88
CA MET A 43 30.24 -2.53 -1.77
C MET A 43 29.16 -2.01 -2.72
N VAL A 44 29.37 -0.81 -3.27
CA VAL A 44 28.49 -0.24 -4.28
C VAL A 44 28.64 -1.01 -5.59
N ASN A 45 27.51 -1.41 -6.18
CA ASN A 45 27.47 -1.85 -7.56
C ASN A 45 27.61 -0.65 -8.52
N ASN A 46 28.81 -0.08 -8.58
CA ASN A 46 29.18 1.02 -9.47
C ASN A 46 30.26 0.51 -10.44
N PRO A 47 29.88 0.02 -11.64
CA PRO A 47 30.81 -0.68 -12.53
C PRO A 47 32.08 0.13 -12.89
N PRO A 48 32.02 1.46 -13.11
CA PRO A 48 33.23 2.28 -13.27
C PRO A 48 34.19 2.25 -12.07
N ALA A 49 33.68 2.39 -10.84
CA ALA A 49 34.51 2.43 -9.64
C ALA A 49 35.09 1.04 -9.32
N LEU A 50 34.29 -0.02 -9.50
CA LEU A 50 34.75 -1.41 -9.39
C LEU A 50 35.80 -1.76 -10.46
N ALA A 51 35.63 -1.30 -11.70
CA ALA A 51 36.60 -1.53 -12.77
C ALA A 51 37.92 -0.77 -12.53
N GLU A 52 37.89 0.38 -11.86
CA GLU A 52 39.10 1.11 -11.46
C GLU A 52 39.81 0.40 -10.30
N TYR A 53 39.05 -0.06 -9.31
CA TYR A 53 39.57 -0.88 -8.22
C TYR A 53 40.23 -2.16 -8.74
N GLN A 54 39.55 -2.93 -9.60
CA GLN A 54 40.09 -4.16 -10.17
C GLN A 54 41.38 -3.89 -10.97
N ARG A 55 41.40 -2.85 -11.82
CA ARG A 55 42.62 -2.46 -12.56
C ARG A 55 43.79 -2.13 -11.64
N THR A 56 43.50 -1.52 -10.49
CA THR A 56 44.53 -1.21 -9.48
C THR A 56 45.06 -2.49 -8.84
N MET A 57 44.19 -3.43 -8.49
CA MET A 57 44.60 -4.74 -7.95
C MET A 57 45.39 -5.57 -8.97
N ASP A 58 44.97 -5.56 -10.25
CA ASP A 58 45.69 -6.24 -11.34
C ASP A 58 47.09 -5.63 -11.59
N SER A 59 47.26 -4.33 -11.34
CA SER A 59 48.53 -3.61 -11.61
C SER A 59 49.50 -3.63 -10.44
N PHE A 60 49.01 -3.60 -9.20
CA PHE A 60 49.83 -3.42 -7.99
C PHE A 60 49.68 -4.54 -6.96
N GLY A 61 48.87 -5.57 -7.26
CA GLY A 61 48.53 -6.64 -6.32
C GLY A 61 47.54 -6.21 -5.22
N SER A 62 47.13 -7.20 -4.43
CA SER A 62 46.13 -7.03 -3.36
C SER A 62 46.55 -6.01 -2.31
N GLU A 63 45.61 -5.17 -1.87
CA GLU A 63 45.74 -4.31 -0.69
C GLU A 63 45.29 -5.02 0.61
N ASP A 64 44.58 -6.15 0.48
CA ASP A 64 44.10 -6.92 1.61
C ASP A 64 45.26 -7.68 2.27
N VAL A 65 45.37 -7.52 3.58
CA VAL A 65 46.37 -8.22 4.39
C VAL A 65 45.68 -8.89 5.57
N THR A 66 46.20 -10.04 5.99
CA THR A 66 45.96 -10.54 7.35
C THR A 66 47.21 -10.33 8.17
N VAL A 67 47.09 -9.69 9.32
CA VAL A 67 48.21 -9.36 10.20
C VAL A 67 48.19 -10.32 11.38
N ILE A 68 49.29 -11.04 11.61
CA ILE A 68 49.53 -11.66 12.91
C ILE A 68 50.22 -10.63 13.78
N TYR A 69 49.57 -10.27 14.87
CA TYR A 69 50.03 -9.32 15.87
C TYR A 69 50.73 -10.07 17.00
N LEU A 70 51.96 -9.64 17.33
CA LEU A 70 52.76 -10.19 18.43
C LEU A 70 53.21 -9.05 19.34
N GLU A 71 52.79 -9.06 20.60
CA GLU A 71 53.23 -8.07 21.61
C GLU A 71 53.96 -8.78 22.74
N ASP A 72 55.21 -8.36 22.99
CA ASP A 72 56.01 -8.79 24.13
C ASP A 72 57.19 -7.83 24.37
N PRO A 73 57.54 -7.51 25.64
CA PRO A 73 58.71 -6.67 25.92
C PRO A 73 60.04 -7.31 25.47
N ASP A 74 60.12 -8.65 25.41
CA ASP A 74 61.34 -9.39 25.09
C ASP A 74 61.25 -10.12 23.72
N LEU A 75 60.52 -9.56 22.75
CA LEU A 75 60.34 -10.16 21.40
C LEU A 75 61.66 -10.60 20.75
N PHE A 76 62.71 -9.79 20.89
CA PHE A 76 64.02 -10.03 20.26
C PHE A 76 64.96 -10.94 21.06
N ALA A 77 64.47 -11.58 22.15
CA ALA A 77 65.25 -12.62 22.81
C ALA A 77 65.50 -13.79 21.85
N PRO A 78 66.71 -14.41 21.85
CA PRO A 78 67.07 -15.43 20.86
C PRO A 78 66.09 -16.61 20.81
N GLU A 79 65.62 -17.05 21.97
CA GLU A 79 64.64 -18.14 22.08
C GLU A 79 63.27 -17.75 21.51
N ASN A 80 62.85 -16.49 21.72
CA ASN A 80 61.58 -15.96 21.25
C ASN A 80 61.59 -15.84 19.72
N LEU A 81 62.65 -15.27 19.14
CA LEU A 81 62.81 -15.17 17.69
C LEU A 81 62.89 -16.55 17.01
N SER A 82 63.47 -17.55 17.66
CA SER A 82 63.48 -18.93 17.16
C SER A 82 62.08 -19.53 17.02
N ILE A 83 61.23 -19.29 18.02
CA ILE A 83 59.84 -19.78 18.01
C ILE A 83 59.01 -19.00 16.98
N ILE A 84 59.18 -17.68 16.91
CA ILE A 84 58.50 -16.86 15.88
C ILE A 84 58.92 -17.34 14.48
N GLN A 85 60.20 -17.60 14.23
CA GLN A 85 60.67 -18.12 12.93
C GLN A 85 60.06 -19.49 12.60
N GLN A 86 59.91 -20.38 13.59
CA GLN A 86 59.24 -21.67 13.39
C GLN A 86 57.77 -21.50 13.04
N ALA A 87 57.07 -20.59 13.72
CA ALA A 87 55.68 -20.27 13.40
C ALA A 87 55.53 -19.68 12.00
N VAL A 88 56.38 -18.72 11.60
CA VAL A 88 56.40 -18.16 10.23
C VAL A 88 56.54 -19.26 9.18
N LYS A 89 57.47 -20.21 9.39
CA LYS A 89 57.64 -21.36 8.49
C LYS A 89 56.40 -22.25 8.45
N SER A 90 55.76 -22.50 9.59
CA SER A 90 54.50 -23.27 9.63
C SER A 90 53.37 -22.56 8.87
N ILE A 91 53.25 -21.24 9.01
CA ILE A 91 52.25 -20.43 8.29
C ILE A 91 52.51 -20.46 6.78
N GLU A 92 53.76 -20.38 6.34
CA GLU A 92 54.14 -20.51 4.92
C GLU A 92 53.80 -21.88 4.31
N THR A 93 53.60 -22.92 5.13
CA THR A 93 53.16 -24.23 4.63
C THR A 93 51.64 -24.36 4.43
N ILE A 94 50.87 -23.36 4.87
CA ILE A 94 49.41 -23.32 4.67
C ILE A 94 49.14 -23.12 3.17
N PRO A 95 48.44 -24.04 2.49
CA PRO A 95 48.26 -24.00 1.04
C PRO A 95 47.66 -22.70 0.49
N GLN A 96 46.79 -22.06 1.27
CA GLN A 96 46.09 -20.84 0.91
C GLN A 96 46.96 -19.58 1.01
N VAL A 97 48.08 -19.63 1.75
CA VAL A 97 48.99 -18.50 1.95
C VAL A 97 49.90 -18.38 0.74
N SER A 98 49.77 -17.29 -0.01
CA SER A 98 50.60 -16.98 -1.19
C SER A 98 51.99 -16.49 -0.77
N ARG A 99 52.04 -15.55 0.18
CA ARG A 99 53.30 -14.99 0.69
C ARG A 99 53.17 -14.44 2.10
N THR A 100 54.30 -14.38 2.81
CA THR A 100 54.46 -13.78 4.14
C THR A 100 55.48 -12.64 4.10
N VAL A 101 55.18 -11.54 4.79
CA VAL A 101 56.07 -10.38 4.91
C VAL A 101 56.31 -10.13 6.39
N SER A 102 57.57 -10.30 6.82
CA SER A 102 58.03 -10.09 8.20
C SER A 102 59.51 -9.70 8.23
N LEU A 103 60.06 -9.40 9.41
CA LEU A 103 61.51 -9.15 9.56
C LEU A 103 62.40 -10.35 9.13
N PHE A 104 61.83 -11.55 8.99
CA PHE A 104 62.53 -12.74 8.49
C PHE A 104 62.58 -12.83 6.96
N SER A 105 61.71 -12.11 6.25
CA SER A 105 61.62 -12.15 4.78
C SER A 105 61.95 -10.81 4.12
N VAL A 106 61.70 -9.68 4.78
CA VAL A 106 62.01 -8.34 4.25
C VAL A 106 63.52 -8.14 4.13
N ARG A 107 63.96 -7.78 2.92
CA ARG A 107 65.38 -7.59 2.59
C ARG A 107 65.92 -6.30 3.19
N TYR A 108 67.07 -6.41 3.84
CA TYR A 108 67.83 -5.30 4.39
C TYR A 108 68.98 -4.94 3.44
N LEU A 109 68.77 -3.86 2.67
CA LEU A 109 69.78 -3.33 1.76
C LEU A 109 70.83 -2.52 2.51
N HIS A 110 72.09 -2.94 2.48
CA HIS A 110 73.19 -2.19 3.06
C HIS A 110 74.52 -2.48 2.37
N THR A 111 75.39 -1.47 2.31
CA THR A 111 76.73 -1.61 1.74
C THR A 111 77.77 -1.82 2.84
N VAL A 112 78.54 -2.90 2.76
CA VAL A 112 79.69 -3.18 3.64
C VAL A 112 80.92 -3.42 2.77
N ASP A 113 82.01 -2.69 3.04
CA ASP A 113 83.27 -2.78 2.28
C ASP A 113 83.10 -2.66 0.75
N GLY A 114 82.12 -1.87 0.30
CA GLY A 114 81.81 -1.65 -1.11
C GLY A 114 80.97 -2.76 -1.78
N TYR A 115 80.49 -3.75 -1.02
CA TYR A 115 79.56 -4.78 -1.49
C TYR A 115 78.15 -4.54 -0.94
N ILE A 116 77.14 -4.69 -1.80
CA ILE A 116 75.73 -4.55 -1.44
C ILE A 116 75.22 -5.90 -0.93
N TYR A 117 74.71 -5.93 0.29
CA TYR A 117 74.03 -7.06 0.89
C TYR A 117 72.52 -6.82 0.87
N THR A 118 71.75 -7.89 0.65
CA THR A 118 70.27 -7.86 0.51
C THR A 118 69.59 -8.91 1.38
N ASP A 119 70.28 -9.36 2.42
CA ASP A 119 69.82 -10.40 3.33
C ASP A 119 68.64 -9.91 4.18
N PRO A 120 67.74 -10.78 4.67
CA PRO A 120 66.69 -10.35 5.59
C PRO A 120 67.22 -9.74 6.89
N TYR A 121 66.45 -8.82 7.49
CA TYR A 121 66.80 -8.20 8.78
C TYR A 121 67.11 -9.25 9.87
N LEU A 122 66.35 -10.35 9.89
CA LEU A 122 66.55 -11.51 10.76
C LEU A 122 67.04 -12.75 9.99
N LYS A 123 68.08 -12.60 9.15
CA LYS A 123 68.74 -13.74 8.49
C LYS A 123 69.28 -14.76 9.50
N SER A 124 69.92 -14.27 10.56
CA SER A 124 70.38 -15.05 11.71
C SER A 124 69.79 -14.45 12.97
N ILE A 125 69.42 -15.31 13.92
CA ILE A 125 68.91 -14.88 15.22
C ILE A 125 70.05 -14.15 15.96
N PRO A 126 69.86 -12.89 16.41
CA PRO A 126 70.85 -12.17 17.21
C PRO A 126 71.18 -12.95 18.50
N GLU A 127 72.46 -13.17 18.79
CA GLU A 127 72.89 -13.94 19.95
C GLU A 127 72.93 -13.12 21.25
N ASP A 128 73.08 -11.79 21.12
CA ASP A 128 73.15 -10.86 22.24
C ASP A 128 72.24 -9.64 22.06
N ARG A 129 72.11 -8.87 23.14
CA ARG A 129 71.27 -7.67 23.19
C ARG A 129 71.75 -6.57 22.26
N GLU A 130 73.06 -6.44 22.06
CA GLU A 130 73.63 -5.38 21.23
C GLU A 130 73.30 -5.60 19.75
N ALA A 131 73.40 -6.84 19.28
CA ALA A 131 72.98 -7.25 17.95
C ALA A 131 71.47 -7.11 17.76
N ALA A 132 70.67 -7.48 18.75
CA ALA A 132 69.21 -7.29 18.71
C ALA A 132 68.84 -5.80 18.60
N GLU A 133 69.43 -4.93 19.42
CA GLU A 133 69.20 -3.49 19.37
C GLU A 133 69.70 -2.88 18.05
N ALA A 134 70.76 -3.41 17.44
CA ALA A 134 71.21 -3.00 16.12
C ALA A 134 70.17 -3.32 15.04
N VAL A 135 69.58 -4.52 15.06
CA VAL A 135 68.49 -4.90 14.13
C VAL A 135 67.25 -4.04 14.35
N ILE A 136 66.88 -3.73 15.60
CA ILE A 136 65.73 -2.85 15.90
C ILE A 136 65.97 -1.45 15.33
N ARG A 137 67.12 -0.83 15.63
CA ARG A 137 67.45 0.50 15.10
C ARG A 137 67.46 0.52 13.57
N ALA A 138 68.05 -0.51 12.98
CA ALA A 138 68.08 -0.74 11.55
C ALA A 138 66.68 -0.82 10.92
N ALA A 139 65.78 -1.57 11.56
CA ALA A 139 64.41 -1.74 11.13
C ALA A 139 63.60 -0.44 11.24
N LEU A 140 63.75 0.30 12.35
CA LEU A 140 62.99 1.53 12.60
C LEU A 140 63.40 2.73 11.74
N ILE A 141 64.59 2.72 11.13
CA ILE A 141 64.99 3.73 10.13
C ILE A 141 64.23 3.53 8.82
N ASN A 142 63.78 2.31 8.51
CA ASN A 142 63.11 2.00 7.26
C ASN A 142 61.60 2.34 7.35
N PRO A 143 61.11 3.34 6.58
CA PRO A 143 59.71 3.77 6.63
C PRO A 143 58.72 2.69 6.18
N LEU A 144 59.16 1.67 5.43
CA LEU A 144 58.34 0.52 5.03
C LEU A 144 58.15 -0.51 6.16
N ILE A 145 58.95 -0.41 7.24
CA ILE A 145 58.94 -1.33 8.39
C ILE A 145 58.39 -0.65 9.64
N GLU A 146 58.85 0.57 9.92
CA GLU A 146 58.42 1.35 11.09
C GLU A 146 56.91 1.58 11.06
N GLY A 147 56.23 1.11 12.11
CA GLY A 147 54.78 1.18 12.21
C GLY A 147 54.04 0.22 11.27
N ASN A 148 54.72 -0.60 10.46
CA ASN A 148 54.08 -1.61 9.60
C ASN A 148 54.34 -3.03 10.12
N LEU A 149 55.63 -3.38 10.30
CA LEU A 149 56.07 -4.70 10.76
C LEU A 149 56.67 -4.65 12.18
N LEU A 150 57.06 -3.47 12.64
CA LEU A 150 57.62 -3.26 13.97
C LEU A 150 57.13 -1.92 14.53
N SER A 151 56.60 -1.91 15.76
CA SER A 151 56.19 -0.67 16.42
C SER A 151 57.39 0.20 16.78
N GLY A 152 57.18 1.51 16.93
CA GLY A 152 58.26 2.44 17.33
C GLY A 152 58.91 2.11 18.68
N SER A 153 58.24 1.35 19.56
CA SER A 153 58.83 0.85 20.81
C SER A 153 59.71 -0.39 20.63
N GLY A 154 59.54 -1.15 19.54
CA GLY A 154 60.17 -2.44 19.32
C GLY A 154 59.51 -3.62 20.07
N GLU A 155 58.43 -3.36 20.82
CA GLU A 155 57.73 -4.36 21.64
C GLU A 155 56.57 -5.05 20.91
N VAL A 156 56.23 -4.59 19.69
CA VAL A 156 55.18 -5.19 18.86
C VAL A 156 55.72 -5.50 17.47
N MET A 157 55.53 -6.74 17.01
CA MET A 157 55.92 -7.21 15.69
C MET A 157 54.69 -7.71 14.92
N ALA A 158 54.65 -7.38 13.63
CA ALA A 158 53.63 -7.86 12.70
C ALA A 158 54.20 -8.86 11.69
N ILE A 159 53.40 -9.88 11.37
CA ILE A 159 53.62 -10.77 10.21
C ILE A 159 52.44 -10.58 9.28
N ASN A 160 52.69 -9.99 8.12
CA ASN A 160 51.69 -9.72 7.10
C ASN A 160 51.54 -10.94 6.19
N LEU A 161 50.31 -11.41 6.00
CA LEU A 161 49.95 -12.56 5.18
C LEU A 161 49.11 -12.13 3.99
N PHE A 162 49.39 -12.73 2.84
CA PHE A 162 48.64 -12.55 1.61
C PHE A 162 48.16 -13.91 1.12
N PHE A 163 46.93 -13.97 0.61
CA PHE A 163 46.31 -15.21 0.15
C PHE A 163 46.18 -15.22 -1.35
N ASP A 164 46.25 -16.42 -1.92
CA ASP A 164 45.85 -16.65 -3.31
C ASP A 164 44.32 -16.77 -3.38
N MET A 165 43.70 -15.90 -4.16
CA MET A 165 42.24 -15.83 -4.30
C MET A 165 41.72 -16.64 -5.49
N ASP A 166 42.61 -17.21 -6.32
CA ASP A 166 42.21 -17.98 -7.51
C ASP A 166 41.46 -19.28 -7.16
N ASP A 167 41.70 -19.84 -5.97
CA ASP A 167 41.08 -21.08 -5.45
C ASP A 167 40.03 -20.84 -4.33
N TYR A 168 39.46 -19.63 -4.25
CA TYR A 168 38.46 -19.30 -3.23
C TYR A 168 37.19 -20.18 -3.35
N HIS A 169 36.82 -20.84 -2.26
CA HIS A 169 35.69 -21.78 -2.23
C HIS A 169 34.95 -21.77 -0.89
N ARG A 170 33.84 -22.53 -0.81
CA ARG A 170 33.02 -22.62 0.41
C ARG A 170 33.85 -23.15 1.57
N GLY A 171 33.93 -22.36 2.64
CA GLY A 171 34.65 -22.72 3.86
C GLY A 171 36.10 -22.22 3.86
N PHE A 172 36.58 -21.60 2.78
CA PHE A 172 37.94 -21.07 2.68
C PHE A 172 38.33 -20.21 3.89
N ASP A 173 37.51 -19.22 4.25
CA ASP A 173 37.79 -18.34 5.38
C ASP A 173 37.85 -19.08 6.73
N GLU A 174 36.98 -20.09 6.91
CA GLU A 174 36.92 -20.92 8.13
C GLU A 174 38.15 -21.84 8.21
N GLU A 175 38.54 -22.44 7.10
CA GLU A 175 39.75 -23.27 6.98
C GLU A 175 41.02 -22.46 7.25
N VAL A 176 41.13 -21.27 6.67
CA VAL A 176 42.26 -20.36 6.87
C VAL A 176 42.33 -19.89 8.31
N ALA A 177 41.22 -19.41 8.89
CA ALA A 177 41.20 -18.96 10.27
C ALA A 177 41.63 -20.06 11.24
N VAL A 178 41.10 -21.28 11.08
CA VAL A 178 41.46 -22.44 11.91
C VAL A 178 42.93 -22.84 11.72
N ALA A 179 43.43 -22.82 10.49
CA ALA A 179 44.84 -23.12 10.20
C ALA A 179 45.78 -22.09 10.83
N LEU A 180 45.41 -20.81 10.81
CA LEU A 180 46.17 -19.74 11.46
C LEU A 180 46.15 -19.88 12.97
N ASP A 181 44.99 -20.12 13.59
CA ASP A 181 44.87 -20.36 15.03
C ASP A 181 45.80 -21.50 15.50
N GLN A 182 45.83 -22.61 14.76
CA GLN A 182 46.74 -23.73 15.04
C GLN A 182 48.21 -23.37 14.86
N ALA A 183 48.54 -22.54 13.86
CA ALA A 183 49.92 -22.15 13.59
C ALA A 183 50.46 -21.16 14.64
N ILE A 184 49.60 -20.34 15.26
CA ILE A 184 49.98 -19.34 16.27
C ILE A 184 49.79 -19.82 17.72
N GLU A 185 49.15 -20.96 17.97
CA GLU A 185 48.96 -21.53 19.32
C GLU A 185 50.26 -21.57 20.16
N PRO A 186 51.44 -21.99 19.61
CA PRO A 186 52.69 -21.96 20.37
C PRO A 186 53.17 -20.55 20.75
N LEU A 187 52.77 -19.54 19.98
CA LEU A 187 53.08 -18.13 20.26
C LEU A 187 52.16 -17.60 21.37
N GLN A 188 50.87 -17.96 21.35
CA GLN A 188 49.89 -17.53 22.34
C GLN A 188 50.24 -17.98 23.77
N GLU A 189 50.89 -19.13 23.94
CA GLU A 189 51.31 -19.62 25.26
C GLU A 189 52.51 -18.86 25.85
N ARG A 190 53.33 -18.22 25.00
CA ARG A 190 54.63 -17.67 25.37
C ARG A 190 54.67 -16.14 25.41
N PHE A 191 53.96 -15.47 24.52
CA PHE A 191 53.97 -14.01 24.40
C PHE A 191 52.77 -13.39 25.10
N ARG A 192 52.91 -12.12 25.54
CA ARG A 192 51.86 -11.40 26.26
C ARG A 192 50.52 -11.34 25.51
N ARG A 193 50.56 -11.04 24.20
CA ARG A 193 49.37 -11.05 23.33
C ARG A 193 49.73 -11.50 21.92
N VAL A 194 48.93 -12.42 21.39
CA VAL A 194 49.05 -12.91 20.01
C VAL A 194 47.67 -13.14 19.42
N PHE A 195 47.41 -12.55 18.26
CA PHE A 195 46.18 -12.76 17.50
C PHE A 195 46.44 -12.55 16.01
N HIS A 196 45.52 -13.04 15.16
CA HIS A 196 45.50 -12.71 13.73
C HIS A 196 44.26 -11.89 13.41
N LEU A 197 44.43 -10.87 12.57
CA LEU A 197 43.35 -9.98 12.17
C LEU A 197 43.42 -9.73 10.67
N GLY A 198 42.32 -10.02 9.98
CA GLY A 198 42.19 -9.85 8.54
C GLY A 198 40.83 -10.32 8.05
N ASP A 199 40.61 -10.19 6.74
CA ASP A 199 39.35 -10.54 6.10
C ASP A 199 38.86 -11.97 6.39
N PRO A 200 39.70 -13.03 6.30
CA PRO A 200 39.28 -14.39 6.65
C PRO A 200 38.76 -14.52 8.09
N SER A 201 39.44 -13.89 9.06
CA SER A 201 39.05 -13.93 10.49
C SER A 201 37.72 -13.19 10.71
N VAL A 202 37.56 -12.01 10.10
CA VAL A 202 36.33 -11.22 10.18
C VAL A 202 35.15 -11.98 9.53
N ARG A 203 35.34 -12.52 8.32
CA ARG A 203 34.29 -13.26 7.58
C ARG A 203 33.91 -14.57 8.28
N SER A 204 34.89 -15.28 8.84
CA SER A 204 34.66 -16.48 9.65
C SER A 204 33.84 -16.17 10.91
N ALA A 205 34.20 -15.11 11.65
CA ALA A 205 33.47 -14.70 12.84
C ALA A 205 32.02 -14.28 12.55
N ILE A 206 31.77 -13.55 11.45
CA ILE A 206 30.39 -13.22 11.03
C ILE A 206 29.65 -14.52 10.64
N SER A 207 30.31 -15.47 9.99
CA SER A 207 29.71 -16.76 9.59
C SER A 207 29.27 -17.58 10.80
N GLU A 208 30.08 -17.59 11.84
CA GLU A 208 29.75 -18.24 13.10
C GLU A 208 28.55 -17.55 13.79
N GLN A 209 28.52 -16.22 13.80
CA GLN A 209 27.38 -15.47 14.34
C GLN A 209 26.08 -15.75 13.59
N ILE A 210 26.08 -15.72 12.25
CA ILE A 210 24.90 -16.07 11.44
C ILE A 210 24.43 -17.50 11.73
N ARG A 211 25.38 -18.45 11.84
CA ARG A 211 25.05 -19.85 12.13
C ARG A 211 24.42 -19.99 13.52
N SER A 212 24.98 -19.33 14.53
CA SER A 212 24.44 -19.26 15.89
C SER A 212 23.03 -18.64 15.89
N ASP A 213 22.85 -17.54 15.17
CA ASP A 213 21.57 -16.84 15.05
C ASP A 213 20.51 -17.74 14.42
N GLN A 214 20.82 -18.48 13.35
CA GLN A 214 19.86 -19.40 12.74
C GLN A 214 19.43 -20.53 13.69
N GLN A 215 20.34 -21.03 14.53
CA GLN A 215 20.03 -22.07 15.51
C GLN A 215 19.12 -21.57 16.64
N LEU A 216 19.18 -20.28 16.99
CA LEU A 216 18.37 -19.69 18.05
C LEU A 216 17.11 -19.00 17.54
N ILE A 217 17.26 -18.05 16.61
CA ILE A 217 16.21 -17.15 16.12
C ILE A 217 15.11 -17.93 15.40
N LEU A 218 15.45 -18.90 14.54
CA LEU A 218 14.44 -19.61 13.75
C LEU A 218 13.48 -20.43 14.64
N PRO A 219 13.95 -21.27 15.58
CA PRO A 219 13.07 -21.93 16.55
C PRO A 219 12.34 -20.95 17.46
N LEU A 220 12.98 -19.85 17.86
CA LEU A 220 12.38 -18.84 18.73
C LEU A 220 11.23 -18.11 18.03
N ALA A 221 11.41 -17.68 16.78
CA ALA A 221 10.38 -17.07 15.95
C ALA A 221 9.19 -18.01 15.76
N LEU A 222 9.45 -19.30 15.52
CA LEU A 222 8.43 -20.33 15.42
C LEU A 222 7.66 -20.50 16.75
N MET A 223 8.37 -20.57 17.86
CA MET A 223 7.80 -20.70 19.21
C MET A 223 6.92 -19.49 19.54
N VAL A 224 7.40 -18.28 19.27
CA VAL A 224 6.66 -17.03 19.50
C VAL A 224 5.43 -16.96 18.59
N LEU A 225 5.53 -17.37 17.32
CA LEU A 225 4.38 -17.46 16.44
C LEU A 225 3.32 -18.44 17.00
N VAL A 226 3.75 -19.65 17.38
CA VAL A 226 2.83 -20.67 17.94
C VAL A 226 2.18 -20.15 19.23
N LEU A 227 2.96 -19.53 20.12
CA LEU A 227 2.46 -18.98 21.38
C LEU A 227 1.46 -17.84 21.13
N THR A 228 1.81 -16.87 20.30
CA THR A 228 0.95 -15.72 19.99
C THR A 228 -0.35 -16.14 19.31
N LEU A 229 -0.30 -17.09 18.37
CA LEU A 229 -1.48 -17.67 17.74
C LEU A 229 -2.32 -18.50 18.70
N ALA A 230 -1.69 -19.33 19.54
CA ALA A 230 -2.40 -20.16 20.52
C ALA A 230 -3.13 -19.29 21.54
N LEU A 231 -2.50 -18.19 21.98
CA LEU A 231 -3.10 -17.19 22.86
C LEU A 231 -4.24 -16.45 22.16
N THR A 232 -4.02 -15.93 20.95
CA THR A 232 -5.00 -15.16 20.17
C THR A 232 -6.23 -15.98 19.80
N LEU A 233 -6.02 -17.22 19.36
CA LEU A 233 -7.10 -18.12 18.94
C LEU A 233 -7.64 -18.96 20.10
N ARG A 234 -7.04 -18.84 21.31
CA ARG A 234 -7.38 -19.58 22.54
C ARG A 234 -7.51 -21.09 22.35
N HIS A 235 -6.71 -21.65 21.43
CA HIS A 235 -6.80 -23.06 21.09
C HIS A 235 -5.47 -23.58 20.56
N TRP A 236 -4.90 -24.58 21.23
CA TRP A 236 -3.55 -25.07 20.94
C TRP A 236 -3.39 -25.75 19.57
N LYS A 237 -4.47 -26.23 18.94
CA LYS A 237 -4.42 -26.77 17.56
C LYS A 237 -4.59 -25.72 16.46
N ALA A 238 -5.03 -24.51 16.81
CA ALA A 238 -5.30 -23.48 15.82
C ALA A 238 -4.05 -22.99 15.06
N PRO A 239 -2.85 -22.92 15.69
CA PRO A 239 -1.61 -22.55 14.99
C PRO A 239 -1.14 -23.58 13.96
N LEU A 240 -1.68 -24.80 13.92
CA LEU A 240 -1.16 -25.86 13.06
C LEU A 240 -1.24 -25.51 11.56
N ILE A 241 -2.31 -24.84 11.12
CA ILE A 241 -2.47 -24.43 9.72
C ILE A 241 -1.44 -23.33 9.37
N PRO A 242 -1.36 -22.21 10.11
CA PRO A 242 -0.32 -21.19 9.90
C PRO A 242 1.12 -21.72 10.00
N LEU A 243 1.36 -22.73 10.84
CA LEU A 243 2.67 -23.36 10.98
C LEU A 243 3.05 -24.14 9.72
N LEU A 244 2.10 -24.87 9.14
CA LEU A 244 2.31 -25.64 7.90
C LEU A 244 2.54 -24.72 6.70
N THR A 245 1.76 -23.64 6.57
CA THR A 245 1.92 -22.65 5.50
C THR A 245 3.29 -21.97 5.61
N ALA A 246 3.63 -21.42 6.79
CA ALA A 246 4.92 -20.77 7.03
C ALA A 246 6.11 -21.70 6.82
N GLY A 247 6.07 -22.91 7.39
CA GLY A 247 7.16 -23.89 7.26
C GLY A 247 7.39 -24.32 5.81
N MET A 248 6.32 -24.53 5.04
CA MET A 248 6.43 -24.81 3.60
C MET A 248 7.04 -23.64 2.83
N SER A 249 6.64 -22.40 3.13
CA SER A 249 7.20 -21.20 2.52
C SER A 249 8.70 -21.07 2.77
N VAL A 250 9.15 -21.35 4.00
CA VAL A 250 10.58 -21.34 4.36
C VAL A 250 11.35 -22.42 3.59
N ILE A 251 10.83 -23.65 3.54
CA ILE A 251 11.48 -24.74 2.79
C ILE A 251 11.58 -24.39 1.29
N TRP A 252 10.52 -23.82 0.71
CA TRP A 252 10.50 -23.46 -0.70
C TRP A 252 11.50 -22.35 -1.02
N ILE A 253 11.60 -21.30 -0.19
CA ILE A 253 12.54 -20.21 -0.45
C ILE A 253 13.98 -20.66 -0.28
N LEU A 254 14.29 -21.46 0.74
CA LEU A 254 15.65 -21.97 0.96
C LEU A 254 16.05 -22.96 -0.15
N GLY A 255 15.12 -23.82 -0.59
CA GLY A 255 15.36 -24.71 -1.74
C GLY A 255 15.51 -23.94 -3.06
N LEU A 256 14.81 -22.81 -3.24
CA LEU A 256 14.99 -21.93 -4.39
C LEU A 256 16.36 -21.24 -4.37
N MET A 257 16.77 -20.71 -3.21
CA MET A 257 18.09 -20.10 -3.03
C MET A 257 19.20 -21.10 -3.40
N ALA A 258 19.10 -22.33 -2.90
CA ALA A 258 20.03 -23.40 -3.27
C ALA A 258 20.02 -23.72 -4.77
N ALA A 259 18.84 -23.77 -5.40
CA ALA A 259 18.72 -24.07 -6.84
C ALA A 259 19.22 -22.94 -7.76
N LEU A 260 19.19 -21.68 -7.29
CA LEU A 260 19.63 -20.50 -8.04
C LEU A 260 21.06 -20.06 -7.67
N ASP A 261 21.74 -20.81 -6.81
CA ASP A 261 23.07 -20.48 -6.30
C ASP A 261 23.14 -19.10 -5.61
N ILE A 262 22.05 -18.71 -4.94
CA ILE A 262 21.97 -17.46 -4.18
C ILE A 262 22.39 -17.76 -2.74
N PRO A 263 23.52 -17.22 -2.25
CA PRO A 263 24.01 -17.54 -0.92
C PRO A 263 23.17 -16.92 0.19
N VAL A 264 23.20 -17.56 1.36
CA VAL A 264 22.73 -16.97 2.60
C VAL A 264 23.81 -16.02 3.13
N ASN A 265 23.53 -14.74 3.00
CA ASN A 265 24.31 -13.64 3.58
C ASN A 265 23.62 -13.09 4.83
N VAL A 266 24.24 -12.09 5.47
CA VAL A 266 23.72 -11.43 6.69
C VAL A 266 22.24 -11.02 6.55
N MET A 267 21.85 -10.37 5.45
CA MET A 267 20.48 -9.86 5.30
C MET A 267 19.48 -10.95 4.93
N THR A 268 19.84 -11.82 3.98
CA THR A 268 18.98 -12.93 3.54
C THR A 268 18.79 -13.99 4.63
N SER A 269 19.68 -14.08 5.62
CA SER A 269 19.52 -14.93 6.80
C SER A 269 18.27 -14.59 7.63
N ILE A 270 17.76 -13.35 7.55
CA ILE A 270 16.56 -12.90 8.25
C ILE A 270 15.28 -13.41 7.54
N VAL A 271 15.34 -13.70 6.24
CA VAL A 271 14.17 -14.00 5.41
C VAL A 271 13.34 -15.19 5.95
N PRO A 272 13.94 -16.33 6.37
CA PRO A 272 13.17 -17.42 6.97
C PRO A 272 12.34 -17.00 8.18
N ALA A 273 12.93 -16.27 9.13
CA ALA A 273 12.22 -15.77 10.30
C ALA A 273 11.13 -14.76 9.90
N LEU A 274 11.45 -13.85 8.98
CA LEU A 274 10.51 -12.88 8.44
C LEU A 274 9.30 -13.55 7.76
N LEU A 275 9.50 -14.61 6.98
CA LEU A 275 8.39 -15.35 6.34
C LEU A 275 7.51 -16.07 7.35
N ILE A 276 8.06 -16.57 8.45
CA ILE A 276 7.27 -17.14 9.55
C ILE A 276 6.40 -16.05 10.19
N ILE A 277 6.99 -14.89 10.46
CA ILE A 277 6.33 -13.78 11.13
C ILE A 277 5.26 -13.17 10.23
N VAL A 278 5.65 -12.65 9.05
CA VAL A 278 4.78 -11.93 8.11
C VAL A 278 3.88 -12.87 7.33
N GLY A 279 4.35 -14.07 6.96
CA GLY A 279 3.58 -14.99 6.12
C GLY A 279 2.33 -15.57 6.81
N SER A 280 2.31 -15.57 8.14
CA SER A 280 1.20 -16.11 8.93
C SER A 280 -0.01 -15.16 9.07
N THR A 281 0.11 -13.88 8.71
CA THR A 281 -0.94 -12.87 8.95
C THR A 281 -2.21 -13.17 8.17
N GLU A 282 -2.07 -13.53 6.90
CA GLU A 282 -3.18 -13.82 6.00
C GLU A 282 -3.94 -15.09 6.41
N ASP A 283 -3.22 -16.05 6.97
CA ASP A 283 -3.82 -17.26 7.53
C ASP A 283 -4.76 -16.90 8.69
N ILE A 284 -4.36 -15.96 9.56
CA ILE A 284 -5.19 -15.48 10.68
C ILE A 284 -6.47 -14.81 10.15
N HIS A 285 -6.36 -13.94 9.14
CA HIS A 285 -7.52 -13.26 8.57
C HIS A 285 -8.50 -14.23 7.91
N LEU A 286 -8.01 -15.21 7.13
CA LEU A 286 -8.83 -16.27 6.54
C LEU A 286 -9.55 -17.09 7.60
N LEU A 287 -8.81 -17.57 8.61
CA LEU A 287 -9.34 -18.39 9.69
C LEU A 287 -10.38 -17.61 10.51
N SER A 288 -10.15 -16.32 10.76
CA SER A 288 -11.08 -15.47 11.51
C SER A 288 -12.45 -15.30 10.80
N GLU A 289 -12.45 -15.09 9.47
CA GLU A 289 -13.70 -14.93 8.70
C GLU A 289 -14.43 -16.27 8.55
N TYR A 290 -13.69 -17.38 8.38
CA TYR A 290 -14.26 -18.73 8.42
C TYR A 290 -14.98 -18.98 9.75
N GLN A 291 -14.31 -18.73 10.89
CA GLN A 291 -14.89 -18.89 12.22
C GLN A 291 -16.08 -17.97 12.47
N ALA A 292 -16.03 -16.73 11.99
CA ALA A 292 -17.15 -15.79 12.08
C ALA A 292 -18.40 -16.32 11.35
N ALA A 293 -18.23 -17.02 10.23
CA ALA A 293 -19.34 -17.65 9.52
C ALA A 293 -19.87 -18.89 10.26
N ILE A 294 -19.00 -19.75 10.79
CA ILE A 294 -19.40 -20.92 11.61
C ILE A 294 -20.22 -20.48 12.83
N ARG A 295 -19.79 -19.41 13.54
CA ARG A 295 -20.53 -18.84 14.68
C ARG A 295 -21.93 -18.34 14.33
N LYS A 296 -22.15 -17.93 13.08
CA LYS A 296 -23.48 -17.54 12.57
C LYS A 296 -24.32 -18.76 12.13
N GLY A 297 -23.95 -19.96 12.58
CA GLY A 297 -24.64 -21.21 12.27
C GLY A 297 -24.49 -21.66 10.82
N LYS A 298 -23.51 -21.15 10.08
CA LYS A 298 -23.26 -21.58 8.70
C LYS A 298 -22.49 -22.90 8.69
N ASN A 299 -22.77 -23.76 7.72
CA ASN A 299 -21.99 -24.97 7.51
C ASN A 299 -20.61 -24.65 6.89
N ASP A 300 -19.67 -25.59 6.96
CA ASP A 300 -18.28 -25.37 6.53
C ASP A 300 -18.16 -24.92 5.07
N GLN A 301 -18.96 -25.50 4.17
CA GLN A 301 -18.95 -25.13 2.75
C GLN A 301 -19.39 -23.68 2.54
N MET A 302 -20.47 -23.26 3.22
CA MET A 302 -20.93 -21.88 3.18
C MET A 302 -19.92 -20.96 3.85
N ALA A 303 -19.31 -21.37 4.97
CA ALA A 303 -18.27 -20.62 5.65
C ALA A 303 -17.03 -20.37 4.77
N ILE A 304 -16.51 -21.40 4.10
CA ILE A 304 -15.42 -21.28 3.12
C ILE A 304 -15.84 -20.38 1.95
N SER A 305 -17.08 -20.50 1.46
CA SER A 305 -17.56 -19.63 0.38
C SER A 305 -17.64 -18.16 0.78
N LEU A 306 -18.05 -17.87 2.03
CA LEU A 306 -18.12 -16.52 2.58
C LEU A 306 -16.71 -15.98 2.83
N MET A 307 -15.80 -16.79 3.39
CA MET A 307 -14.38 -16.48 3.53
C MET A 307 -13.78 -16.09 2.17
N ALA A 308 -13.95 -16.93 1.14
CA ALA A 308 -13.44 -16.68 -0.21
C ALA A 308 -14.05 -15.44 -0.89
N LYS A 309 -15.32 -15.14 -0.60
CA LYS A 309 -16.04 -13.98 -1.15
C LYS A 309 -15.61 -12.68 -0.49
N TYR A 310 -15.35 -12.72 0.82
CA TYR A 310 -15.12 -11.51 1.61
C TYR A 310 -13.64 -11.17 1.78
N MET A 311 -12.78 -12.18 1.95
CA MET A 311 -11.34 -11.96 2.16
C MET A 311 -10.55 -12.00 0.86
N GLY A 312 -11.00 -12.73 -0.17
CA GLY A 312 -10.19 -12.96 -1.37
C GLY A 312 -9.70 -11.69 -2.09
N MET A 313 -10.40 -10.55 -2.00
CA MET A 313 -9.93 -9.29 -2.56
C MET A 313 -8.95 -8.55 -1.63
N ALA A 314 -9.22 -8.58 -0.32
CA ALA A 314 -8.34 -7.96 0.67
C ALA A 314 -6.95 -8.61 0.59
N ILE A 315 -6.90 -9.94 0.74
CA ILE A 315 -5.67 -10.75 0.73
C ILE A 315 -4.86 -10.57 -0.57
N ALA A 316 -5.53 -10.48 -1.72
CA ALA A 316 -4.85 -10.28 -3.00
C ALA A 316 -4.12 -8.94 -3.06
N LEU A 317 -4.72 -7.91 -2.46
CA LEU A 317 -4.20 -6.57 -2.49
C LEU A 317 -3.13 -6.38 -1.43
N THR A 318 -3.34 -6.89 -0.23
CA THR A 318 -2.36 -6.90 0.86
C THR A 318 -1.10 -7.63 0.40
N PHE A 319 -1.25 -8.82 -0.22
CA PHE A 319 -0.17 -9.50 -0.93
C PHE A 319 0.52 -8.59 -1.95
N ALA A 320 -0.23 -7.95 -2.86
CA ALA A 320 0.37 -7.10 -3.89
C ALA A 320 1.15 -5.92 -3.28
N THR A 321 0.63 -5.29 -2.21
CA THR A 321 1.31 -4.18 -1.54
C THR A 321 2.56 -4.62 -0.81
N THR A 322 2.51 -5.77 -0.11
CA THR A 322 3.68 -6.29 0.62
C THR A 322 4.72 -6.80 -0.36
N PHE A 323 4.33 -7.56 -1.39
CA PHE A 323 5.21 -7.99 -2.48
C PHE A 323 5.93 -6.82 -3.15
N LEU A 324 5.20 -5.78 -3.55
CA LEU A 324 5.80 -4.58 -4.16
C LEU A 324 6.65 -3.79 -3.16
N GLY A 325 6.31 -3.80 -1.87
CA GLY A 325 7.12 -3.21 -0.81
C GLY A 325 8.50 -3.84 -0.71
N PHE A 326 8.58 -5.17 -0.61
CA PHE A 326 9.85 -5.90 -0.60
C PHE A 326 10.58 -5.80 -1.95
N LEU A 327 9.85 -5.91 -3.06
CA LEU A 327 10.46 -5.79 -4.38
C LEU A 327 11.04 -4.39 -4.62
N SER A 328 10.49 -3.33 -4.01
CA SER A 328 11.05 -1.97 -4.14
C SER A 328 12.46 -1.84 -3.55
N ILE A 329 12.82 -2.70 -2.59
CA ILE A 329 14.17 -2.74 -2.01
C ILE A 329 15.17 -3.27 -3.05
N SER A 330 14.72 -4.11 -3.98
CA SER A 330 15.55 -4.60 -5.09
C SER A 330 16.01 -3.53 -6.07
N LEU A 331 15.50 -2.31 -5.94
CA LEU A 331 15.95 -1.15 -6.72
C LEU A 331 17.10 -0.38 -6.03
N ASN A 332 17.52 -0.80 -4.84
CA ASN A 332 18.66 -0.22 -4.16
C ASN A 332 19.96 -0.61 -4.88
N PRO A 333 20.96 0.27 -5.03
CA PRO A 333 22.23 -0.04 -5.69
C PRO A 333 23.17 -1.00 -4.92
N ILE A 334 22.85 -1.37 -3.67
CA ILE A 334 23.63 -2.34 -2.90
C ILE A 334 23.13 -3.77 -3.14
N ASP A 335 24.03 -4.64 -3.55
CA ASP A 335 23.72 -6.02 -3.94
C ASP A 335 23.11 -6.83 -2.78
N LEU A 336 23.61 -6.66 -1.55
CA LEU A 336 23.04 -7.29 -0.36
C LEU A 336 21.55 -6.97 -0.17
N LEU A 337 21.18 -5.69 -0.36
CA LEU A 337 19.80 -5.23 -0.26
C LEU A 337 18.96 -5.69 -1.46
N GLN A 338 19.58 -5.77 -2.65
CA GLN A 338 18.91 -6.27 -3.84
C GLN A 338 18.47 -7.72 -3.70
N GLN A 339 19.41 -8.58 -3.33
CA GLN A 339 19.18 -10.00 -3.11
C GLN A 339 18.15 -10.21 -2.01
N PHE A 340 18.27 -9.51 -0.89
CA PHE A 340 17.28 -9.55 0.19
C PHE A 340 15.88 -9.19 -0.32
N GLY A 341 15.73 -8.04 -1.01
CA GLY A 341 14.43 -7.57 -1.49
C GLY A 341 13.77 -8.54 -2.46
N LEU A 342 14.55 -9.12 -3.37
CA LEU A 342 14.08 -10.09 -4.35
C LEU A 342 13.66 -11.42 -3.68
N ILE A 343 14.51 -11.98 -2.83
CA ILE A 343 14.27 -13.25 -2.14
C ILE A 343 13.07 -13.14 -1.18
N ALA A 344 12.97 -12.05 -0.42
CA ALA A 344 11.83 -11.80 0.44
C ALA A 344 10.52 -11.65 -0.36
N ALA A 345 10.54 -10.91 -1.48
CA ALA A 345 9.36 -10.76 -2.34
C ALA A 345 8.91 -12.10 -2.95
N LEU A 346 9.85 -12.91 -3.46
CA LEU A 346 9.57 -14.25 -3.98
C LEU A 346 9.04 -15.18 -2.88
N GLY A 347 9.65 -15.16 -1.70
CA GLY A 347 9.19 -15.91 -0.53
C GLY A 347 7.76 -15.57 -0.15
N LEU A 348 7.39 -14.29 -0.15
CA LEU A 348 6.02 -13.83 0.12
C LEU A 348 5.04 -14.21 -1.00
N ALA A 349 5.47 -14.23 -2.26
CA ALA A 349 4.66 -14.71 -3.38
C ALA A 349 4.38 -16.21 -3.29
N MET A 350 5.38 -17.01 -2.91
CA MET A 350 5.21 -18.43 -2.60
C MET A 350 4.28 -18.63 -1.40
N ASN A 351 4.48 -17.88 -0.33
CA ASN A 351 3.62 -17.92 0.84
C ASN A 351 2.17 -17.59 0.50
N PHE A 352 1.93 -16.54 -0.27
CA PHE A 352 0.59 -16.18 -0.74
C PHE A 352 -0.09 -17.34 -1.50
N LEU A 353 0.64 -17.99 -2.42
CA LEU A 353 0.12 -19.14 -3.17
C LEU A 353 -0.21 -20.31 -2.24
N ILE A 354 0.66 -20.61 -1.28
CA ILE A 354 0.46 -21.65 -0.27
C ILE A 354 -0.76 -21.30 0.59
N THR A 355 -0.89 -20.09 1.13
CA THR A 355 -2.01 -19.65 1.96
C THR A 355 -3.36 -19.78 1.24
N ILE A 356 -3.51 -19.24 0.02
CA ILE A 356 -4.82 -19.26 -0.67
C ILE A 356 -5.26 -20.67 -1.12
N THR A 357 -4.35 -21.64 -1.13
CA THR A 357 -4.62 -23.03 -1.55
C THR A 357 -4.67 -23.99 -0.36
N LEU A 358 -3.66 -23.97 0.51
CA LEU A 358 -3.50 -24.90 1.63
C LEU A 358 -4.48 -24.62 2.78
N VAL A 359 -4.78 -23.34 3.09
CA VAL A 359 -5.75 -23.01 4.15
C VAL A 359 -7.15 -23.58 3.86
N PRO A 360 -7.79 -23.31 2.70
CA PRO A 360 -9.10 -23.91 2.41
C PRO A 360 -9.04 -25.43 2.28
N ALA A 361 -7.96 -26.00 1.75
CA ALA A 361 -7.79 -27.45 1.63
C ALA A 361 -7.68 -28.13 3.01
N SER A 362 -6.89 -27.56 3.91
CA SER A 362 -6.71 -28.07 5.28
C SER A 362 -7.99 -27.97 6.11
N LEU A 363 -8.77 -26.89 5.98
CA LEU A 363 -10.09 -26.77 6.61
C LEU A 363 -11.05 -27.88 6.15
N GLN A 364 -11.03 -28.23 4.86
CA GLN A 364 -11.86 -29.30 4.30
C GLN A 364 -11.46 -30.69 4.84
N LEU A 365 -10.15 -30.95 5.00
CA LEU A 365 -9.59 -32.21 5.51
C LEU A 365 -9.77 -32.35 7.03
N THR A 366 -9.63 -31.25 7.77
CA THR A 366 -9.70 -31.23 9.23
C THR A 366 -11.12 -31.13 9.79
N ARG A 367 -12.14 -31.18 8.91
CA ARG A 367 -13.57 -31.16 9.21
C ARG A 367 -14.00 -32.13 10.33
N LYS A 368 -13.33 -33.27 10.48
CA LYS A 368 -13.61 -34.30 11.51
C LYS A 368 -12.90 -34.05 12.85
N PHE A 369 -11.91 -33.17 12.92
CA PHE A 369 -11.04 -33.00 14.10
C PHE A 369 -11.50 -31.90 15.08
N GLY A 370 -12.67 -31.31 14.87
CA GLY A 370 -13.29 -30.39 15.84
C GLY A 370 -12.71 -28.98 15.85
N VAL A 371 -12.13 -28.49 14.75
CA VAL A 371 -11.70 -27.08 14.60
C VAL A 371 -12.90 -26.10 14.64
N ASN A 372 -14.14 -26.62 14.68
CA ASN A 372 -15.39 -25.86 14.64
C ASN A 372 -15.77 -25.16 15.97
N THR A 373 -14.99 -25.31 17.05
CA THR A 373 -15.24 -24.65 18.35
C THR A 373 -14.14 -23.65 18.74
N LEU A 374 -13.67 -22.86 17.76
CA LEU A 374 -12.78 -21.72 18.05
C LEU A 374 -13.63 -20.55 18.53
N ALA A 375 -13.91 -20.54 19.84
CA ALA A 375 -14.62 -19.46 20.50
C ALA A 375 -13.65 -18.29 20.77
N ILE A 376 -13.54 -17.36 19.82
CA ILE A 376 -13.03 -16.02 20.13
C ILE A 376 -14.14 -15.31 20.94
N ASN A 377 -14.09 -15.44 22.27
CA ASN A 377 -14.77 -14.51 23.16
C ASN A 377 -14.28 -13.09 22.84
N HIS A 378 -15.15 -12.07 22.95
CA HIS A 378 -14.76 -10.68 22.77
C HIS A 378 -13.53 -10.39 23.64
N TYR A 379 -12.37 -10.17 23.01
CA TYR A 379 -11.24 -9.58 23.70
C TYR A 379 -11.66 -8.19 24.19
N PRO A 380 -11.11 -7.71 25.31
CA PRO A 380 -11.30 -6.32 25.71
C PRO A 380 -10.78 -5.34 24.64
N PHE A 381 -10.03 -5.80 23.63
CA PHE A 381 -9.60 -5.02 22.47
C PHE A 381 -10.75 -4.31 21.75
N ALA A 382 -11.87 -4.99 21.50
CA ALA A 382 -13.01 -4.37 20.83
C ALA A 382 -13.63 -3.25 21.68
N SER A 383 -13.78 -3.49 22.99
CA SER A 383 -14.28 -2.51 23.95
C SER A 383 -13.33 -1.31 24.08
N PHE A 384 -12.03 -1.56 24.19
CA PHE A 384 -10.99 -0.53 24.28
C PHE A 384 -10.92 0.33 23.01
N ALA A 385 -10.84 -0.30 21.83
CA ALA A 385 -10.77 0.42 20.56
C ALA A 385 -12.05 1.24 20.30
N THR A 386 -13.21 0.72 20.68
CA THR A 386 -14.47 1.46 20.61
C THR A 386 -14.48 2.66 21.57
N TRP A 387 -14.05 2.47 22.82
CA TRP A 387 -13.91 3.56 23.79
C TRP A 387 -12.95 4.65 23.29
N LEU A 388 -11.78 4.24 22.78
CA LEU A 388 -10.76 5.13 22.23
C LEU A 388 -11.33 5.98 21.09
N TYR A 389 -11.97 5.33 20.11
CA TYR A 389 -12.62 6.03 18.99
C TYR A 389 -13.70 7.01 19.47
N GLN A 390 -14.53 6.61 20.44
CA GLN A 390 -15.58 7.47 20.97
C GLN A 390 -15.00 8.73 21.63
N GLN A 391 -13.91 8.63 22.38
CA GLN A 391 -13.24 9.80 22.96
C GLN A 391 -12.61 10.69 21.88
N LEU A 392 -11.85 10.09 20.96
CA LEU A 392 -11.14 10.82 19.90
C LEU A 392 -12.10 11.51 18.92
N SER A 393 -13.26 10.91 18.64
CA SER A 393 -14.27 11.45 17.72
C SER A 393 -14.91 12.76 18.19
N ARG A 394 -14.71 13.16 19.46
CA ARG A 394 -15.15 14.45 20.03
C ARG A 394 -14.35 15.63 19.46
N TYR A 395 -13.05 15.44 19.20
CA TYR A 395 -12.13 16.52 18.78
C TYR A 395 -11.30 16.14 17.53
N PRO A 396 -11.94 15.74 16.41
CA PRO A 396 -11.24 15.12 15.28
C PRO A 396 -10.19 16.04 14.64
N LYS A 397 -10.48 17.34 14.52
CA LYS A 397 -9.55 18.30 13.90
C LYS A 397 -8.32 18.58 14.76
N ALA A 398 -8.50 18.67 16.09
CA ALA A 398 -7.40 18.92 17.01
C ALA A 398 -6.45 17.72 17.07
N ILE A 399 -6.98 16.49 17.07
CA ILE A 399 -6.16 15.27 17.09
C ILE A 399 -5.37 15.11 15.79
N ILE A 400 -6.01 15.31 14.63
CA ILE A 400 -5.29 15.29 13.35
C ILE A 400 -4.21 16.39 13.31
N GLY A 401 -4.52 17.59 13.81
CA GLY A 401 -3.54 18.68 13.93
C GLY A 401 -2.35 18.30 14.82
N ALA A 402 -2.59 17.70 15.98
CA ALA A 402 -1.55 17.24 16.89
C ALA A 402 -0.66 16.15 16.26
N ILE A 403 -1.25 15.21 15.52
CA ILE A 403 -0.50 14.18 14.78
C ILE A 403 0.39 14.81 13.71
N LEU A 404 -0.13 15.79 12.95
CA LEU A 404 0.67 16.50 11.93
C LEU A 404 1.81 17.29 12.55
N VAL A 405 1.59 17.95 13.71
CA VAL A 405 2.65 18.64 14.45
C VAL A 405 3.69 17.65 14.97
N LEU A 406 3.27 16.53 15.54
CA LEU A 406 4.19 15.48 15.99
C LEU A 406 5.03 14.94 14.83
N MET A 407 4.42 14.66 13.67
CA MET A 407 5.13 14.24 12.47
C MET A 407 6.12 15.31 11.99
N ALA A 408 5.76 16.59 12.03
CA ALA A 408 6.67 17.67 11.66
C ALA A 408 7.88 17.77 12.61
N VAL A 409 7.67 17.61 13.93
CA VAL A 409 8.75 17.55 14.91
C VAL A 409 9.64 16.33 14.66
N CYS A 410 9.07 15.15 14.47
CA CYS A 410 9.83 13.94 14.15
C CYS A 410 10.64 14.10 12.86
N LEU A 411 10.11 14.78 11.86
CA LEU A 411 10.81 15.04 10.60
C LEU A 411 12.02 15.98 10.80
N LEU A 412 11.95 16.94 11.73
CA LEU A 412 13.10 17.79 12.09
C LEU A 412 14.20 16.99 12.79
N TRP A 413 13.84 16.00 13.62
CA TRP A 413 14.84 15.12 14.23
C TRP A 413 15.40 14.11 13.23
N ALA A 414 14.59 13.67 12.26
CA ALA A 414 15.04 12.77 11.19
C ALA A 414 16.18 13.35 10.34
N THR A 415 16.32 14.68 10.23
CA THR A 415 17.46 15.29 9.51
C THR A 415 18.79 15.16 10.25
N GLN A 416 18.79 14.72 11.51
CA GLN A 416 20.02 14.48 12.29
C GLN A 416 20.52 13.03 12.20
N ILE A 417 19.83 12.16 11.46
CA ILE A 417 20.27 10.77 11.28
C ILE A 417 21.59 10.76 10.50
N LYS A 418 22.60 10.14 11.08
CA LYS A 418 23.88 9.85 10.42
C LYS A 418 23.78 8.50 9.71
N VAL A 419 24.46 8.37 8.57
CA VAL A 419 24.57 7.10 7.86
C VAL A 419 25.94 6.52 8.20
N ASN A 420 25.99 5.26 8.65
CA ASN A 420 27.23 4.61 9.09
C ASN A 420 27.21 3.14 8.69
N ASN A 421 28.27 2.67 8.04
CA ASN A 421 28.40 1.28 7.58
C ASN A 421 29.76 0.67 7.98
N ASN A 422 30.06 0.72 9.28
CA ASN A 422 31.26 0.12 9.85
C ASN A 422 31.04 -1.37 10.15
N VAL A 423 31.92 -2.23 9.62
CA VAL A 423 31.89 -3.67 9.86
C VAL A 423 32.21 -3.98 11.33
N MET A 424 33.06 -3.19 11.99
CA MET A 424 33.41 -3.43 13.40
C MET A 424 32.22 -3.20 14.35
N ASP A 425 31.29 -2.32 13.99
CA ASP A 425 30.04 -2.08 14.75
C ASP A 425 29.08 -3.29 14.67
N TYR A 426 29.38 -4.27 13.82
CA TYR A 426 28.56 -5.48 13.67
C TYR A 426 28.92 -6.58 14.67
N PHE A 427 30.01 -6.41 15.42
CA PHE A 427 30.39 -7.34 16.47
C PHE A 427 29.77 -6.90 17.80
N ASP A 428 29.22 -7.86 18.56
CA ASP A 428 28.74 -7.59 19.91
C ASP A 428 29.91 -7.43 20.90
N GLN A 429 29.59 -7.09 22.15
CA GLN A 429 30.58 -6.93 23.22
C GLN A 429 31.31 -8.22 23.61
N ARG A 430 30.96 -9.38 23.03
CA ARG A 430 31.63 -10.66 23.31
C ARG A 430 32.78 -10.93 22.35
N SER A 431 32.81 -10.27 21.20
CA SER A 431 33.89 -10.39 20.23
C SER A 431 35.13 -9.63 20.69
N GLU A 432 36.30 -10.26 20.58
CA GLU A 432 37.59 -9.61 20.82
C GLU A 432 38.08 -8.81 19.60
N LEU A 433 37.46 -8.99 18.42
CA LEU A 433 37.90 -8.38 17.16
C LEU A 433 37.96 -6.84 17.20
N PRO A 434 36.96 -6.11 17.75
CA PRO A 434 37.06 -4.65 17.84
C PRO A 434 38.25 -4.19 18.71
N GLU A 435 38.49 -4.85 19.85
CA GLU A 435 39.64 -4.54 20.73
C GLU A 435 40.98 -4.85 20.03
N GLN A 436 41.04 -5.98 19.32
CA GLN A 436 42.22 -6.38 18.54
C GLN A 436 42.51 -5.39 17.40
N ALA A 437 41.48 -4.89 16.72
CA ALA A 437 41.60 -3.86 15.70
C ALA A 437 42.11 -2.53 16.28
N ASP A 438 41.61 -2.12 17.45
CA ASP A 438 42.08 -0.94 18.17
C ASP A 438 43.55 -1.07 18.60
N LEU A 439 43.97 -2.25 19.06
CA LEU A 439 45.37 -2.54 19.41
C LEU A 439 46.29 -2.49 18.18
N LEU A 440 45.83 -3.03 17.05
CA LEU A 440 46.57 -2.94 15.79
C LEU A 440 46.77 -1.48 15.40
N HIS A 441 45.70 -0.68 15.39
CA HIS A 441 45.73 0.76 15.06
C HIS A 441 46.66 1.59 15.97
N GLN A 442 46.71 1.27 17.27
CA GLN A 442 47.53 2.03 18.23
C GLN A 442 49.04 1.79 18.08
N ASN A 443 49.44 0.59 17.66
CA ASN A 443 50.85 0.16 17.69
C ASN A 443 51.47 -0.04 16.30
N LEU A 444 50.64 -0.29 15.29
CA LEU A 444 51.02 -0.65 13.93
C LEU A 444 50.01 -0.02 12.93
N SER A 445 50.26 -0.24 11.65
CA SER A 445 49.41 0.23 10.58
C SER A 445 48.16 -0.65 10.50
N GLY A 446 46.99 -0.01 10.51
CA GLY A 446 45.69 -0.68 10.51
C GLY A 446 45.47 -1.62 9.32
N MET A 447 44.39 -2.41 9.43
CA MET A 447 44.03 -3.42 8.43
C MET A 447 43.32 -2.85 7.20
N GLN A 448 42.68 -1.67 7.32
CA GLN A 448 42.00 -1.04 6.17
C GLN A 448 42.99 -0.23 5.37
N ALA A 449 42.82 -0.25 4.04
CA ALA A 449 43.65 0.49 3.13
C ALA A 449 42.83 1.27 2.10
N LEU A 450 43.39 2.39 1.67
CA LEU A 450 42.99 3.10 0.45
C LEU A 450 44.23 3.26 -0.45
N SER A 451 43.99 3.24 -1.74
CA SER A 451 45.01 3.36 -2.77
C SER A 451 44.86 4.68 -3.51
N ILE A 452 45.90 5.51 -3.48
CA ILE A 452 45.99 6.75 -4.28
C ILE A 452 46.93 6.47 -5.45
N VAL A 453 46.38 6.38 -6.65
CA VAL A 453 47.10 6.08 -7.89
C VAL A 453 47.33 7.37 -8.66
N LEU A 454 48.60 7.67 -8.91
CA LEU A 454 49.02 8.79 -9.74
C LEU A 454 49.41 8.22 -11.11
N SER A 455 48.83 8.77 -12.18
CA SER A 455 49.05 8.32 -13.56
C SER A 455 49.68 9.42 -14.41
N GLY A 456 50.77 9.09 -15.10
CA GLY A 456 51.46 9.94 -16.05
C GLY A 456 51.70 9.23 -17.39
N THR A 457 52.78 9.58 -18.07
CA THR A 457 53.23 8.89 -19.29
C THR A 457 54.25 7.80 -18.96
N GLN A 458 54.57 6.95 -19.93
CA GLN A 458 55.55 5.87 -19.73
C GLN A 458 56.89 6.41 -19.18
N GLY A 459 57.38 5.81 -18.09
CA GLY A 459 58.62 6.22 -17.45
C GLY A 459 58.54 7.50 -16.61
N THR A 460 57.35 8.05 -16.35
CA THR A 460 57.17 9.22 -15.46
C THR A 460 57.81 8.97 -14.09
N PHE A 461 57.48 7.85 -13.43
CA PHE A 461 57.96 7.60 -12.06
C PHE A 461 59.42 7.16 -11.95
N LEU A 462 60.16 7.10 -13.07
CA LEU A 462 61.62 6.96 -13.07
C LEU A 462 62.36 8.32 -12.91
N GLN A 463 61.62 9.42 -12.77
CA GLN A 463 62.17 10.75 -12.64
C GLN A 463 61.95 11.30 -11.23
N VAL A 464 63.01 11.85 -10.64
CA VAL A 464 63.05 12.37 -9.27
C VAL A 464 61.96 13.42 -8.98
N PRO A 465 61.65 14.39 -9.87
CA PRO A 465 60.60 15.37 -9.58
C PRO A 465 59.24 14.74 -9.28
N TYR A 466 58.89 13.61 -9.92
CA TYR A 466 57.62 12.92 -9.67
C TYR A 466 57.67 12.04 -8.42
N LEU A 467 58.86 11.58 -8.00
CA LEU A 467 59.05 10.97 -6.68
C LEU A 467 58.94 12.00 -5.56
N GLU A 468 59.40 13.22 -5.78
CA GLU A 468 59.23 14.34 -4.84
C GLU A 468 57.75 14.79 -4.74
N GLU A 469 56.96 14.70 -5.81
CA GLU A 469 55.50 14.90 -5.75
C GLU A 469 54.82 13.81 -4.91
N LEU A 470 55.18 12.53 -5.11
CA LEU A 470 54.69 11.42 -4.27
C LEU A 470 55.02 11.65 -2.80
N HIS A 471 56.27 12.01 -2.50
CA HIS A 471 56.72 12.24 -1.14
C HIS A 471 56.02 13.43 -0.48
N ARG A 472 55.82 14.54 -1.20
CA ARG A 472 55.04 15.70 -0.71
C ARG A 472 53.60 15.34 -0.37
N LEU A 473 52.96 14.51 -1.20
CA LEU A 473 51.61 14.04 -0.92
C LEU A 473 51.60 13.14 0.32
N GLN A 474 52.61 12.28 0.51
CA GLN A 474 52.75 11.50 1.74
C GLN A 474 52.96 12.36 2.99
N ASP A 475 53.86 13.35 2.93
CA ASP A 475 54.07 14.29 4.04
C ASP A 475 52.76 14.97 4.44
N TYR A 476 51.95 15.40 3.46
CA TYR A 476 50.62 15.94 3.73
C TYR A 476 49.70 14.92 4.43
N LEU A 477 49.68 13.66 3.97
CA LEU A 477 48.86 12.61 4.56
C LEU A 477 49.27 12.34 6.01
N ASP A 478 50.57 12.25 6.28
CA ASP A 478 51.13 11.97 7.61
C ASP A 478 50.90 13.16 8.57
N GLU A 479 51.03 14.40 8.09
CA GLU A 479 50.75 15.62 8.88
C GLU A 479 49.29 15.76 9.32
N THR A 480 48.34 15.11 8.63
CA THR A 480 46.92 15.16 9.03
C THR A 480 46.66 14.46 10.36
N GLY A 481 47.51 13.50 10.75
CA GLY A 481 47.31 12.65 11.93
C GLY A 481 46.04 11.77 11.87
N ARG A 482 45.43 11.60 10.70
CA ARG A 482 44.20 10.80 10.51
C ARG A 482 44.46 9.40 9.94
N PHE A 483 45.66 9.16 9.43
CA PHE A 483 46.09 7.88 8.85
C PHE A 483 47.17 7.23 9.71
N ASP A 484 47.27 5.91 9.62
CA ASP A 484 48.20 5.14 10.46
C ASP A 484 49.58 5.14 9.81
N LYS A 485 49.64 4.85 8.51
CA LYS A 485 50.87 4.89 7.71
C LYS A 485 50.55 5.00 6.22
N SER A 486 51.42 5.65 5.46
CA SER A 486 51.40 5.65 3.99
C SER A 486 52.68 5.02 3.44
N PHE A 487 52.57 4.31 2.32
CA PHE A 487 53.70 3.67 1.63
C PHE A 487 53.67 4.01 0.15
N SER A 488 54.79 4.43 -0.43
CA SER A 488 54.86 4.72 -1.86
C SER A 488 56.12 4.20 -2.54
N PHE A 489 56.15 4.36 -3.85
CA PHE A 489 57.35 4.12 -4.65
C PHE A 489 58.52 5.05 -4.27
N ALA A 490 58.22 6.25 -3.76
CA ALA A 490 59.26 7.16 -3.26
C ALA A 490 59.98 6.57 -2.04
N ASP A 491 59.24 5.99 -1.09
CA ASP A 491 59.84 5.32 0.08
C ASP A 491 60.72 4.15 -0.33
N PHE A 492 60.23 3.32 -1.26
CA PHE A 492 61.00 2.20 -1.80
C PHE A 492 62.33 2.66 -2.41
N ILE A 493 62.29 3.67 -3.28
CA ILE A 493 63.50 4.21 -3.91
C ILE A 493 64.43 4.86 -2.88
N ALA A 494 63.88 5.55 -1.89
CA ALA A 494 64.67 6.19 -0.85
C ALA A 494 65.39 5.14 0.02
N VAL A 495 64.70 4.06 0.41
CA VAL A 495 65.30 2.93 1.16
C VAL A 495 66.41 2.27 0.36
N VAL A 496 66.18 2.02 -0.93
CA VAL A 496 67.20 1.46 -1.83
C VAL A 496 68.39 2.40 -1.96
N HIS A 497 68.15 3.71 -2.13
CA HIS A 497 69.20 4.70 -2.27
C HIS A 497 70.09 4.76 -1.02
N SER A 498 69.48 4.95 0.16
CA SER A 498 70.21 5.05 1.42
C SER A 498 70.95 3.75 1.79
N GLY A 499 70.40 2.58 1.41
CA GLY A 499 71.07 1.30 1.62
C GLY A 499 72.32 1.13 0.75
N ILE A 500 72.28 1.60 -0.51
CA ILE A 500 73.40 1.48 -1.47
C ILE A 500 74.49 2.53 -1.22
N ASP A 501 74.12 3.77 -0.87
CA ASP A 501 75.06 4.88 -0.70
C ASP A 501 76.08 4.65 0.43
N GLY A 502 75.80 3.74 1.37
CA GLY A 502 76.78 3.17 2.31
C GLY A 502 77.08 4.01 3.55
N GLU A 503 76.64 5.27 3.60
CA GLU A 503 76.44 6.00 4.86
C GLU A 503 75.00 5.79 5.28
N TRP A 504 74.73 4.95 6.29
CA TRP A 504 73.35 4.86 6.77
C TRP A 504 73.06 6.10 7.63
N PRO A 505 72.41 7.14 7.10
CA PRO A 505 72.12 8.33 7.87
C PRO A 505 71.04 7.93 8.87
N GLY A 506 70.85 8.66 9.95
CA GLY A 506 69.69 8.44 10.83
C GLY A 506 68.33 8.62 10.13
N THR A 507 68.30 8.90 8.83
CA THR A 507 67.13 9.20 7.99
C THR A 507 67.32 8.71 6.56
N VAL A 508 66.26 8.21 5.94
CA VAL A 508 66.20 7.79 4.53
C VAL A 508 65.98 8.99 3.61
N TYR A 509 66.51 8.98 2.38
CA TYR A 509 66.41 10.11 1.46
C TYR A 509 66.38 9.70 -0.03
N LEU A 510 65.79 10.54 -0.88
CA LEU A 510 65.66 10.30 -2.33
C LEU A 510 66.96 10.62 -3.11
N PRO A 511 67.24 9.93 -4.22
CA PRO A 511 68.39 10.23 -5.07
C PRO A 511 68.25 11.56 -5.80
N ALA A 512 69.36 12.27 -5.99
CA ALA A 512 69.36 13.59 -6.64
C ALA A 512 69.25 13.56 -8.18
N ARG A 513 69.30 12.37 -8.81
CA ARG A 513 69.38 12.21 -10.27
C ARG A 513 68.50 11.08 -10.79
N ASN A 514 67.84 11.32 -11.92
CA ASN A 514 66.97 10.34 -12.59
C ASN A 514 67.72 9.09 -13.04
N GLU A 515 69.00 9.23 -13.44
CA GLU A 515 69.81 8.10 -13.89
C GLU A 515 69.99 7.04 -12.79
N VAL A 516 70.08 7.49 -11.53
CA VAL A 516 70.26 6.62 -10.36
C VAL A 516 69.00 5.79 -10.11
N VAL A 517 67.81 6.39 -10.22
CA VAL A 517 66.52 5.67 -10.10
C VAL A 517 66.41 4.58 -11.17
N LYS A 518 66.79 4.90 -12.41
CA LYS A 518 66.79 3.93 -13.52
C LYS A 518 67.77 2.80 -13.31
N GLU A 519 68.95 3.09 -12.78
CA GLU A 519 69.96 2.09 -12.44
C GLU A 519 69.44 1.13 -11.36
N TYR A 520 68.85 1.66 -10.29
CA TYR A 520 68.24 0.84 -9.22
C TYR A 520 67.15 -0.09 -9.75
N MET A 521 66.23 0.44 -10.56
CA MET A 521 65.18 -0.40 -11.16
C MET A 521 65.72 -1.41 -12.18
N SER A 522 66.86 -1.13 -12.82
CA SER A 522 67.53 -2.10 -13.69
C SER A 522 68.27 -3.18 -12.90
N LEU A 523 68.65 -2.93 -11.65
CA LEU A 523 69.37 -3.88 -10.79
C LEU A 523 68.43 -4.77 -9.99
N LEU A 524 67.33 -4.19 -9.50
CA LEU A 524 66.37 -4.86 -8.63
C LEU A 524 65.23 -5.52 -9.41
N ASP A 525 65.07 -5.23 -10.70
CA ASP A 525 63.91 -5.63 -11.50
C ASP A 525 62.57 -5.08 -10.96
N HIS A 526 61.54 -5.11 -11.82
CA HIS A 526 60.22 -4.57 -11.51
C HIS A 526 59.49 -5.35 -10.41
N GLU A 527 59.67 -6.68 -10.33
CA GLU A 527 58.99 -7.56 -9.38
C GLU A 527 59.18 -7.12 -7.92
N ASN A 528 60.31 -6.51 -7.57
CA ASN A 528 60.56 -6.02 -6.21
C ASN A 528 59.82 -4.71 -5.87
N ALA A 529 59.27 -4.01 -6.87
CA ALA A 529 58.55 -2.75 -6.72
C ALA A 529 57.11 -2.80 -7.24
N GLU A 530 56.62 -3.97 -7.68
CA GLU A 530 55.29 -4.15 -8.27
C GLU A 530 54.15 -3.62 -7.38
N ALA A 531 54.33 -3.68 -6.05
CA ALA A 531 53.35 -3.17 -5.09
C ALA A 531 53.19 -1.64 -5.13
N PHE A 532 54.09 -0.90 -5.77
CA PHE A 532 54.13 0.56 -5.72
C PHE A 532 54.17 1.24 -7.09
N VAL A 533 54.60 0.55 -8.14
CA VAL A 533 54.75 1.14 -9.49
C VAL A 533 54.23 0.18 -10.55
N SER A 534 53.73 0.69 -11.69
CA SER A 534 53.33 -0.14 -12.84
C SER A 534 54.54 -0.67 -13.61
N SER A 535 54.35 -1.73 -14.38
CA SER A 535 55.42 -2.38 -15.18
C SER A 535 56.10 -1.46 -16.19
N ASP A 536 55.40 -0.42 -16.67
CA ASP A 536 55.90 0.59 -17.59
C ASP A 536 56.28 1.92 -16.91
N TYR A 537 56.22 1.96 -15.57
CA TYR A 537 56.51 3.11 -14.73
C TYR A 537 55.65 4.35 -15.04
N SER A 538 54.49 4.17 -15.67
CA SER A 538 53.55 5.26 -15.94
C SER A 538 52.60 5.53 -14.78
N GLN A 539 52.43 4.59 -13.85
CA GLN A 539 51.58 4.74 -12.68
C GLN A 539 52.35 4.42 -11.40
N ALA A 540 52.09 5.16 -10.33
CA ALA A 540 52.57 4.86 -8.99
C ALA A 540 51.44 4.90 -7.97
N ARG A 541 51.50 3.99 -7.00
CA ARG A 541 50.52 3.84 -5.92
C ARG A 541 51.10 4.35 -4.61
N ILE A 542 50.34 5.18 -3.91
CA ILE A 542 50.47 5.40 -2.48
C ILE A 542 49.42 4.54 -1.79
N LEU A 543 49.87 3.52 -1.05
CA LEU A 543 49.03 2.69 -0.22
C LEU A 543 48.91 3.34 1.16
N VAL A 544 47.71 3.75 1.56
CA VAL A 544 47.46 4.44 2.83
C VAL A 544 46.66 3.52 3.74
N ARG A 545 47.20 3.18 4.90
CA ARG A 545 46.54 2.37 5.92
C ARG A 545 45.90 3.23 6.99
N HIS A 546 44.74 2.80 7.46
CA HIS A 546 43.94 3.58 8.39
C HIS A 546 43.01 2.71 9.25
N ALA A 547 42.50 3.30 10.33
CA ALA A 547 41.39 2.76 11.12
C ALA A 547 40.11 3.61 11.04
N ILE A 548 40.04 4.58 10.11
CA ILE A 548 38.85 5.42 9.90
C ILE A 548 37.64 4.54 9.54
N SER A 549 36.78 4.33 10.52
CA SER A 549 35.58 3.50 10.41
C SER A 549 34.34 4.28 9.98
N SER A 550 34.30 5.59 10.28
CA SER A 550 33.21 6.48 9.89
C SER A 550 33.31 6.82 8.41
N SER A 551 32.33 6.38 7.62
CA SER A 551 32.27 6.70 6.19
C SER A 551 32.16 8.20 5.93
N HIS A 552 31.54 8.96 6.83
CA HIS A 552 31.47 10.42 6.72
C HIS A 552 32.86 11.05 6.90
N GLU A 553 33.63 10.57 7.86
CA GLU A 553 34.98 11.05 8.13
C GLU A 553 35.92 10.67 6.99
N LEU A 554 35.86 9.44 6.48
CA LEU A 554 36.67 9.01 5.35
C LEU A 554 36.38 9.85 4.10
N ASN A 555 35.12 10.15 3.80
CA ASN A 555 34.76 11.02 2.68
C ASN A 555 35.28 12.45 2.86
N GLU A 556 35.23 13.00 4.07
CA GLU A 556 35.81 14.33 4.37
C GLU A 556 37.32 14.36 4.09
N VAL A 557 38.04 13.31 4.50
CA VAL A 557 39.49 13.22 4.26
C VAL A 557 39.79 13.02 2.77
N VAL A 558 39.05 12.17 2.08
CA VAL A 558 39.21 11.97 0.64
C VAL A 558 38.96 13.27 -0.14
N ASP A 559 37.96 14.06 0.25
CA ASP A 559 37.71 15.36 -0.36
C ASP A 559 38.86 16.34 -0.11
N ALA A 560 39.44 16.34 1.09
CA ALA A 560 40.62 17.15 1.40
C ALA A 560 41.85 16.73 0.57
N ILE A 561 42.08 15.43 0.37
CA ILE A 561 43.15 14.91 -0.51
C ILE A 561 42.91 15.35 -1.96
N ARG A 562 41.67 15.30 -2.45
CA ARG A 562 41.30 15.77 -3.79
C ARG A 562 41.51 17.27 -3.97
N GLU A 563 41.25 18.06 -2.93
CA GLU A 563 41.50 19.49 -2.95
C GLU A 563 43.01 19.79 -2.98
N TYR A 564 43.79 19.15 -2.11
CA TYR A 564 45.24 19.27 -2.07
C TYR A 564 45.89 18.90 -3.42
N THR A 565 45.53 17.74 -3.96
CA THR A 565 46.10 17.24 -5.23
C THR A 565 45.77 18.14 -6.43
N ARG A 566 44.61 18.82 -6.44
CA ARG A 566 44.27 19.79 -7.48
C ARG A 566 45.03 21.10 -7.38
N GLU A 567 45.41 21.52 -6.17
CA GLU A 567 46.10 22.79 -5.93
C GLU A 567 47.62 22.67 -6.08
N TRP A 568 48.20 21.57 -5.58
CA TRP A 568 49.64 21.47 -5.35
C TRP A 568 50.39 20.50 -6.26
N MET A 569 49.71 19.58 -6.94
CA MET A 569 50.39 18.64 -7.85
C MET A 569 50.45 19.12 -9.30
N ASP A 570 51.43 18.58 -10.04
CA ASP A 570 51.57 18.80 -11.48
C ASP A 570 50.28 18.37 -12.22
N PRO A 571 49.63 19.27 -13.01
CA PRO A 571 48.44 18.97 -13.78
C PRO A 571 48.59 17.85 -14.82
N ILE A 572 49.83 17.43 -15.13
CA ILE A 572 50.08 16.29 -16.03
C ILE A 572 49.77 14.94 -15.37
N LEU A 573 49.72 14.90 -14.03
CA LEU A 573 49.42 13.70 -13.26
C LEU A 573 47.91 13.60 -13.03
N ASP A 574 47.30 12.50 -13.47
CA ASP A 574 45.93 12.18 -13.11
C ASP A 574 45.92 11.42 -11.78
N VAL A 575 45.13 11.90 -10.81
CA VAL A 575 45.08 11.32 -9.46
C VAL A 575 43.74 10.62 -9.26
N THR A 576 43.83 9.32 -9.02
CA THR A 576 42.67 8.48 -8.75
C THR A 576 42.77 7.90 -7.34
N ILE A 577 41.69 8.03 -6.57
CA ILE A 577 41.58 7.44 -5.24
C ILE A 577 40.62 6.26 -5.34
N THR A 578 41.08 5.09 -4.92
CA THR A 578 40.33 3.83 -4.91
C THR A 578 40.66 3.02 -3.65
N GLY A 579 40.05 1.86 -3.48
CA GLY A 579 40.29 0.96 -2.34
C GLY A 579 38.98 0.47 -1.72
N GLY A 580 39.02 -0.70 -1.08
CA GLY A 580 37.86 -1.37 -0.50
C GLY A 580 37.16 -0.51 0.56
N SER A 581 37.92 0.17 1.43
CA SER A 581 37.38 1.06 2.45
C SER A 581 36.65 2.27 1.85
N TYR A 582 37.20 2.83 0.75
CA TYR A 582 36.62 3.96 0.03
C TYR A 582 35.37 3.56 -0.78
N LEU A 583 35.39 2.38 -1.42
CA LEU A 583 34.21 1.85 -2.10
C LEU A 583 33.06 1.58 -1.10
N ASN A 584 33.38 1.06 0.09
CA ASN A 584 32.40 0.90 1.17
C ASN A 584 31.89 2.25 1.69
N SER A 585 32.74 3.28 1.82
CA SER A 585 32.29 4.61 2.25
C SER A 585 31.40 5.31 1.21
N GLN A 586 31.61 5.06 -0.08
CA GLN A 586 30.68 5.53 -1.10
C GLN A 586 29.31 4.86 -1.00
N ALA A 587 29.22 3.62 -0.53
CA ALA A 587 27.96 2.90 -0.39
C ALA A 587 26.95 3.59 0.49
N VAL A 588 27.44 4.30 1.51
CA VAL A 588 26.66 5.10 2.44
C VAL A 588 25.79 6.16 1.73
N ASP A 589 26.32 6.91 0.76
CA ASP A 589 25.55 7.93 0.04
C ASP A 589 24.47 7.30 -0.85
N TYR A 590 24.82 6.16 -1.46
CA TYR A 590 23.88 5.39 -2.28
C TYR A 590 22.77 4.72 -1.46
N MET A 591 23.04 4.33 -0.21
CA MET A 591 22.03 3.77 0.72
C MET A 591 20.94 4.77 1.03
N ALA A 592 21.33 5.96 1.50
CA ALA A 592 20.39 6.98 1.92
C ALA A 592 19.52 7.44 0.74
N GLY A 593 20.16 7.73 -0.40
CA GLY A 593 19.46 8.13 -1.63
C GLY A 593 18.58 7.01 -2.19
N GLY A 594 19.08 5.77 -2.21
CA GLY A 594 18.35 4.58 -2.62
C GLY A 594 17.11 4.33 -1.76
N GLN A 595 17.23 4.51 -0.44
CA GLN A 595 16.13 4.33 0.50
C GLN A 595 15.06 5.41 0.40
N ALA A 596 15.46 6.67 0.22
CA ALA A 596 14.50 7.75 -0.02
C ALA A 596 13.68 7.47 -1.29
N ARG A 597 14.33 6.99 -2.37
CA ARG A 597 13.67 6.61 -3.62
C ARG A 597 12.75 5.40 -3.44
N SER A 598 13.17 4.34 -2.74
CA SER A 598 12.34 3.15 -2.50
C SER A 598 11.08 3.50 -1.70
N LEU A 599 11.21 4.30 -0.63
CA LEU A 599 10.11 4.78 0.19
C LEU A 599 9.11 5.63 -0.60
N LEU A 600 9.60 6.60 -1.37
CA LEU A 600 8.75 7.47 -2.20
C LEU A 600 8.00 6.66 -3.26
N LEU A 601 8.68 5.72 -3.92
CA LEU A 601 8.06 4.82 -4.89
C LEU A 601 6.96 3.98 -4.22
N MET A 602 7.21 3.46 -3.03
CA MET A 602 6.23 2.64 -2.32
C MET A 602 5.02 3.46 -1.88
N LEU A 603 5.21 4.67 -1.35
CA LEU A 603 4.10 5.59 -1.03
C LEU A 603 3.25 5.91 -2.26
N LEU A 604 3.89 6.11 -3.41
CA LEU A 604 3.23 6.32 -4.71
C LEU A 604 2.44 5.07 -5.14
N VAL A 605 3.01 3.88 -4.97
CA VAL A 605 2.36 2.60 -5.27
C VAL A 605 1.15 2.36 -4.37
N ILE A 606 1.26 2.55 -3.05
CA ILE A 606 0.10 2.50 -2.13
C ILE A 606 -0.97 3.48 -2.61
N PHE A 607 -0.58 4.73 -2.85
CA PHE A 607 -1.49 5.76 -3.27
C PHE A 607 -2.28 5.33 -4.51
N MET A 608 -1.58 4.87 -5.55
CA MET A 608 -2.20 4.44 -6.79
C MET A 608 -3.08 3.20 -6.60
N LEU A 609 -2.61 2.18 -5.89
CA LEU A 609 -3.37 0.95 -5.65
C LEU A 609 -4.67 1.22 -4.89
N VAL A 610 -4.60 1.98 -3.79
CA VAL A 610 -5.77 2.31 -2.96
C VAL A 610 -6.70 3.28 -3.69
N ALA A 611 -6.15 4.30 -4.36
CA ALA A 611 -6.95 5.25 -5.13
C ALA A 611 -7.68 4.56 -6.30
N LEU A 612 -7.02 3.62 -6.98
CA LEU A 612 -7.62 2.83 -8.05
C LEU A 612 -8.69 1.90 -7.47
N LEU A 613 -8.38 1.13 -6.44
CA LEU A 613 -9.29 0.16 -5.82
C LEU A 613 -10.61 0.81 -5.39
N PHE A 614 -10.54 1.96 -4.72
CA PHE A 614 -11.71 2.68 -4.23
C PHE A 614 -12.22 3.74 -5.22
N MET A 615 -11.61 3.84 -6.41
CA MET A 615 -11.85 4.90 -7.40
C MET A 615 -11.96 6.30 -6.78
N ASN A 616 -11.09 6.59 -5.81
CA ASN A 616 -11.16 7.77 -4.98
C ASN A 616 -9.77 8.21 -4.51
N LEU A 617 -9.28 9.31 -5.06
CA LEU A 617 -7.98 9.90 -4.69
C LEU A 617 -7.88 10.22 -3.19
N LYS A 618 -9.01 10.59 -2.54
CA LYS A 618 -9.02 10.83 -1.09
C LYS A 618 -8.75 9.55 -0.30
N ALA A 619 -9.23 8.39 -0.78
CA ALA A 619 -8.97 7.11 -0.12
C ALA A 619 -7.47 6.78 -0.17
N GLY A 620 -6.83 7.01 -1.32
CA GLY A 620 -5.38 6.89 -1.47
C GLY A 620 -4.61 7.82 -0.53
N LEU A 621 -4.98 9.11 -0.47
CA LEU A 621 -4.35 10.06 0.47
C LEU A 621 -4.49 9.63 1.94
N ILE A 622 -5.68 9.15 2.34
CA ILE A 622 -5.92 8.68 3.71
C ILE A 622 -5.01 7.50 4.05
N ALA A 623 -4.88 6.52 3.13
CA ALA A 623 -3.99 5.39 3.33
C ALA A 623 -2.53 5.83 3.44
N VAL A 624 -2.06 6.71 2.54
CA VAL A 624 -0.68 7.26 2.62
C VAL A 624 -0.44 7.97 3.95
N THR A 625 -1.34 8.84 4.40
CA THR A 625 -1.17 9.56 5.67
C THR A 625 -1.11 8.61 6.87
N ALA A 626 -2.00 7.60 6.92
CA ALA A 626 -2.02 6.64 8.01
C ALA A 626 -0.76 5.76 8.08
N ASN A 627 -0.21 5.37 6.92
CA ASN A 627 0.97 4.53 6.82
C ASN A 627 2.29 5.32 6.92
N CYS A 628 2.28 6.62 6.60
CA CYS A 628 3.44 7.50 6.77
C CYS A 628 3.67 7.87 8.24
N PHE A 629 2.61 7.94 9.06
CA PHE A 629 2.71 8.24 10.49
C PHE A 629 3.77 7.39 11.24
N PRO A 630 3.70 6.04 11.24
CA PRO A 630 4.66 5.25 11.99
C PRO A 630 6.09 5.35 11.43
N ILE A 631 6.27 5.57 10.12
CA ILE A 631 7.59 5.71 9.48
C ILE A 631 8.26 7.05 9.82
N VAL A 632 7.51 8.15 9.82
CA VAL A 632 8.04 9.46 10.22
C VAL A 632 8.42 9.46 11.69
N VAL A 633 7.61 8.84 12.55
CA VAL A 633 7.92 8.70 13.98
C VAL A 633 9.15 7.80 14.18
N LEU A 634 9.29 6.71 13.42
CA LEU A 634 10.49 5.86 13.43
C LEU A 634 11.76 6.68 13.17
N PHE A 635 11.81 7.40 12.04
CA PHE A 635 13.00 8.20 11.70
C PHE A 635 13.23 9.33 12.72
N GLY A 636 12.19 9.94 13.27
CA GLY A 636 12.33 10.91 14.36
C GLY A 636 12.95 10.31 15.63
N ILE A 637 12.55 9.08 16.00
CA ILE A 637 13.13 8.35 17.13
C ILE A 637 14.58 7.98 16.85
N MET A 638 14.90 7.52 15.63
CA MET A 638 16.29 7.21 15.24
C MET A 638 17.18 8.44 15.37
N GLY A 639 16.74 9.59 14.82
CA GLY A 639 17.46 10.85 14.94
C GLY A 639 17.63 11.31 16.39
N MET A 640 16.62 11.09 17.24
CA MET A 640 16.68 11.43 18.67
C MET A 640 17.57 10.51 19.49
N ALA A 641 17.55 9.23 19.20
CA ALA A 641 18.36 8.23 19.90
C ALA A 641 19.79 8.15 19.35
N GLY A 642 20.12 8.87 18.28
CA GLY A 642 21.42 8.78 17.61
C GLY A 642 21.64 7.45 16.89
N ILE A 643 20.57 6.73 16.54
CA ILE A 643 20.66 5.46 15.82
C ILE A 643 21.00 5.75 14.36
N ALA A 644 22.13 5.24 13.89
CA ALA A 644 22.58 5.43 12.52
C ALA A 644 21.72 4.66 11.51
N LEU A 645 21.70 5.16 10.27
CA LEU A 645 21.21 4.45 9.11
C LEU A 645 22.33 3.53 8.60
N ASP A 646 22.16 2.23 8.78
CA ASP A 646 23.07 1.15 8.36
C ASP A 646 22.35 0.18 7.42
N THR A 647 23.01 -0.88 6.98
CA THR A 647 22.43 -1.83 6.01
C THR A 647 21.17 -2.52 6.54
N GLY A 648 21.08 -2.78 7.85
CA GLY A 648 19.90 -3.35 8.49
C GLY A 648 18.77 -2.33 8.70
N THR A 649 19.07 -1.20 9.35
CA THR A 649 18.07 -0.18 9.71
C THR A 649 17.49 0.53 8.48
N THR A 650 18.25 0.61 7.39
CA THR A 650 17.77 1.14 6.10
C THR A 650 16.52 0.40 5.61
N MET A 651 16.47 -0.92 5.73
CA MET A 651 15.34 -1.71 5.21
C MET A 651 14.05 -1.53 5.99
N VAL A 652 14.13 -1.18 7.29
CA VAL A 652 12.97 -1.11 8.20
C VAL A 652 11.87 -0.23 7.63
N GLY A 653 12.22 0.95 7.09
CA GLY A 653 11.22 1.88 6.57
C GLY A 653 10.38 1.28 5.43
N ALA A 654 11.03 0.68 4.43
CA ALA A 654 10.36 0.17 3.23
C ALA A 654 9.53 -1.10 3.53
N ILE A 655 10.11 -2.01 4.31
CA ILE A 655 9.45 -3.24 4.76
C ILE A 655 8.24 -2.91 5.62
N ALA A 656 8.46 -2.09 6.66
CA ALA A 656 7.41 -1.82 7.62
C ALA A 656 6.27 -1.03 6.97
N LEU A 657 6.54 -0.17 5.99
CA LEU A 657 5.50 0.47 5.18
C LEU A 657 4.70 -0.56 4.37
N GLY A 658 5.35 -1.56 3.76
CA GLY A 658 4.69 -2.67 3.06
C GLY A 658 3.81 -3.55 3.96
N ILE A 659 4.19 -3.72 5.22
CA ILE A 659 3.42 -4.48 6.23
C ILE A 659 2.29 -3.62 6.83
N CYS A 660 2.51 -2.33 7.11
CA CYS A 660 1.50 -1.45 7.74
C CYS A 660 0.24 -1.26 6.88
N VAL A 661 0.43 -1.26 5.55
CA VAL A 661 -0.66 -1.08 4.58
C VAL A 661 -1.67 -2.22 4.69
N ASP A 662 -1.26 -3.39 5.15
CA ASP A 662 -2.12 -4.55 5.37
C ASP A 662 -3.30 -4.22 6.30
N HIS A 663 -3.00 -3.72 7.50
CA HIS A 663 -4.00 -3.31 8.49
C HIS A 663 -4.94 -2.23 7.94
N THR A 664 -4.38 -1.28 7.18
CA THR A 664 -5.14 -0.23 6.50
C THR A 664 -6.13 -0.83 5.50
N MET A 665 -5.69 -1.81 4.71
CA MET A 665 -6.51 -2.44 3.68
C MET A 665 -7.65 -3.27 4.26
N HIS A 666 -7.37 -4.11 5.26
CA HIS A 666 -8.42 -4.87 5.96
C HIS A 666 -9.46 -3.93 6.56
N PHE A 667 -9.04 -2.87 7.23
CA PHE A 667 -9.94 -1.88 7.81
C PHE A 667 -10.81 -1.18 6.75
N MET A 668 -10.20 -0.66 5.67
CA MET A 668 -10.91 0.09 4.62
C MET A 668 -11.86 -0.79 3.80
N VAL A 669 -11.46 -2.02 3.48
CA VAL A 669 -12.31 -2.99 2.78
C VAL A 669 -13.50 -3.39 3.66
N ARG A 670 -13.28 -3.61 4.97
CA ARG A 670 -14.38 -3.90 5.90
C ARG A 670 -15.33 -2.71 6.06
N TYR A 671 -14.79 -1.51 6.20
CA TYR A 671 -15.57 -0.27 6.25
C TYR A 671 -16.45 -0.13 5.01
N GLN A 672 -15.88 -0.35 3.83
CA GLN A 672 -16.62 -0.31 2.58
C GLN A 672 -17.77 -1.32 2.56
N ARG A 673 -17.52 -2.56 3.00
CA ARG A 673 -18.54 -3.63 3.06
C ARG A 673 -19.66 -3.30 4.04
N LEU A 674 -19.32 -2.90 5.27
CA LEU A 674 -20.31 -2.61 6.31
C LEU A 674 -21.07 -1.31 6.02
N ALA A 675 -20.47 -0.34 5.33
CA ALA A 675 -21.14 0.90 4.92
C ALA A 675 -22.37 0.68 4.02
N LYS A 676 -22.54 -0.53 3.46
CA LYS A 676 -23.75 -0.93 2.73
C LYS A 676 -24.93 -1.21 3.67
N ASN A 677 -24.67 -1.69 4.88
CA ASN A 677 -25.67 -2.20 5.81
C ASN A 677 -26.09 -1.16 6.87
N TYR A 678 -25.19 -0.29 7.33
CA TYR A 678 -25.45 0.67 8.42
C TYR A 678 -25.95 2.03 7.94
N ARG A 679 -26.74 2.77 8.72
CA ARG A 679 -27.44 4.00 8.25
C ARG A 679 -26.55 5.24 8.26
N SER A 680 -25.57 5.32 9.15
CA SER A 680 -24.58 6.41 9.24
C SER A 680 -23.13 5.91 9.11
N GLU A 681 -22.24 6.76 8.60
CA GLU A 681 -20.81 6.48 8.51
C GLU A 681 -20.18 6.28 9.89
N SER A 682 -20.64 6.99 10.92
CA SER A 682 -20.16 6.84 12.31
C SER A 682 -20.57 5.50 12.92
N GLU A 683 -21.83 5.06 12.74
CA GLU A 683 -22.27 3.71 13.16
C GLU A 683 -21.46 2.62 12.45
N THR A 684 -21.21 2.83 11.16
CA THR A 684 -20.38 1.91 10.36
C THR A 684 -18.99 1.79 10.97
N LEU A 685 -18.35 2.91 11.35
CA LEU A 685 -17.01 2.89 11.94
C LEU A 685 -16.97 2.17 13.28
N VAL A 686 -17.97 2.35 14.13
CA VAL A 686 -18.07 1.62 15.41
C VAL A 686 -18.13 0.11 15.17
N GLU A 687 -18.97 -0.33 14.23
CA GLU A 687 -19.07 -1.76 13.90
C GLU A 687 -17.77 -2.30 13.30
N VAL A 688 -17.13 -1.55 12.38
CA VAL A 688 -15.84 -1.94 11.80
C VAL A 688 -14.80 -2.13 12.89
N ILE A 689 -14.72 -1.18 13.84
CA ILE A 689 -13.78 -1.25 14.96
C ILE A 689 -14.09 -2.47 15.84
N GLN A 690 -15.35 -2.76 16.13
CA GLN A 690 -15.73 -3.94 16.91
C GLN A 690 -15.32 -5.25 16.22
N GLN A 691 -15.44 -5.34 14.90
CA GLN A 691 -15.11 -6.56 14.15
C GLN A 691 -13.62 -6.69 13.83
N GLU A 692 -12.91 -5.60 13.52
CA GLU A 692 -11.53 -5.62 13.02
C GLU A 692 -10.49 -5.35 14.11
N SER A 693 -10.87 -4.77 15.26
CA SER A 693 -9.92 -4.53 16.38
C SER A 693 -9.23 -5.78 16.85
N THR A 694 -9.97 -6.88 17.02
CA THR A 694 -9.40 -8.13 17.52
C THR A 694 -8.37 -8.72 16.54
N PRO A 695 -8.69 -8.99 15.26
CA PRO A 695 -7.71 -9.55 14.34
C PRO A 695 -6.51 -8.61 14.12
N ILE A 696 -6.73 -7.31 13.87
CA ILE A 696 -5.64 -6.37 13.58
C ILE A 696 -4.71 -6.16 14.78
N ILE A 697 -5.25 -6.00 16.00
CA ILE A 697 -4.40 -5.82 17.19
C ILE A 697 -3.62 -7.10 17.46
N ALA A 698 -4.25 -8.26 17.30
CA ALA A 698 -3.57 -9.52 17.52
C ALA A 698 -2.46 -9.79 16.49
N THR A 699 -2.71 -9.52 15.20
CA THR A 699 -1.67 -9.64 14.17
C THR A 699 -0.54 -8.65 14.41
N ALA A 700 -0.83 -7.38 14.73
CA ALA A 700 0.19 -6.38 15.02
C ALA A 700 1.06 -6.76 16.23
N LEU A 701 0.46 -7.27 17.30
CA LEU A 701 1.20 -7.73 18.48
C LEU A 701 1.99 -9.01 18.20
N ALA A 702 1.45 -9.93 17.40
CA ALA A 702 2.17 -11.14 16.98
C ALA A 702 3.37 -10.79 16.10
N LEU A 703 3.20 -9.86 15.13
CA LEU A 703 4.27 -9.34 14.31
C LEU A 703 5.33 -8.63 15.17
N ALA A 704 4.92 -7.76 16.10
CA ALA A 704 5.84 -7.08 17.01
C ALA A 704 6.63 -8.07 17.87
N ALA A 705 5.96 -9.06 18.48
CA ALA A 705 6.62 -10.12 19.24
C ALA A 705 7.56 -10.97 18.37
N GLY A 706 7.16 -11.26 17.13
CA GLY A 706 7.98 -11.93 16.14
C GLY A 706 9.25 -11.16 15.82
N PHE A 707 9.15 -9.88 15.48
CA PHE A 707 10.31 -9.03 15.22
C PHE A 707 11.21 -8.87 16.46
N LEU A 708 10.64 -8.84 17.67
CA LEU A 708 11.41 -8.86 18.91
C LEU A 708 12.24 -10.14 19.09
N THR A 709 11.92 -11.25 18.43
CA THR A 709 12.79 -12.44 18.46
C THR A 709 14.15 -12.18 17.80
N LEU A 710 14.21 -11.25 16.85
CA LEU A 710 15.45 -10.87 16.18
C LEU A 710 16.38 -10.07 17.11
N THR A 711 15.90 -9.53 18.23
CA THR A 711 16.76 -8.83 19.20
C THR A 711 17.67 -9.76 20.00
N PHE A 712 17.50 -11.07 19.85
CA PHE A 712 18.40 -12.08 20.40
C PHE A 712 19.56 -12.43 19.45
N SER A 713 19.62 -11.76 18.30
CA SER A 713 20.73 -11.85 17.34
C SER A 713 22.02 -11.35 17.97
N ASN A 714 23.12 -12.08 17.77
CA ASN A 714 24.46 -11.61 18.12
C ASN A 714 24.95 -10.51 17.14
N PHE A 715 24.26 -10.35 16.01
CA PHE A 715 24.54 -9.31 15.02
C PHE A 715 23.70 -8.02 15.29
N PRO A 716 24.30 -6.88 15.70
CA PRO A 716 23.57 -5.67 16.10
C PRO A 716 22.63 -5.07 15.03
N PRO A 717 22.99 -5.01 13.74
CA PRO A 717 22.05 -4.54 12.71
C PRO A 717 20.75 -5.35 12.63
N VAL A 718 20.80 -6.67 12.85
CA VAL A 718 19.61 -7.55 12.90
C VAL A 718 18.81 -7.28 14.18
N THR A 719 19.49 -7.04 15.29
CA THR A 719 18.85 -6.66 16.56
C THR A 719 18.10 -5.33 16.46
N LEU A 720 18.73 -4.29 15.91
CA LEU A 720 18.09 -3.00 15.64
C LEU A 720 16.95 -3.14 14.64
N PHE A 721 17.14 -3.92 13.57
CA PHE A 721 16.09 -4.23 12.61
C PHE A 721 14.84 -4.82 13.30
N GLY A 722 15.02 -5.80 14.19
CA GLY A 722 13.95 -6.39 14.99
C GLY A 722 13.25 -5.39 15.91
N LEU A 723 14.03 -4.64 16.70
CA LEU A 723 13.51 -3.66 17.64
C LEU A 723 12.71 -2.55 16.95
N LEU A 724 13.27 -1.97 15.88
CA LEU A 724 12.65 -0.89 15.13
C LEU A 724 11.42 -1.38 14.35
N SER A 725 11.47 -2.58 13.77
CA SER A 725 10.31 -3.18 13.10
C SER A 725 9.15 -3.44 14.08
N ALA A 726 9.46 -3.96 15.28
CA ALA A 726 8.46 -4.17 16.33
C ALA A 726 7.82 -2.85 16.79
N LEU A 727 8.63 -1.80 16.95
CA LEU A 727 8.15 -0.45 17.26
C LEU A 727 7.18 0.06 16.18
N VAL A 728 7.53 -0.09 14.90
CA VAL A 728 6.66 0.32 13.79
C VAL A 728 5.34 -0.45 13.80
N MET A 729 5.34 -1.76 14.08
CA MET A 729 4.10 -2.55 14.17
C MET A 729 3.17 -2.01 15.27
N CYS A 730 3.71 -1.60 16.41
CA CYS A 730 2.94 -0.95 17.47
C CYS A 730 2.42 0.43 17.05
N LEU A 731 3.25 1.27 16.41
CA LEU A 731 2.85 2.59 15.92
C LEU A 731 1.82 2.51 14.79
N ALA A 732 1.82 1.44 13.99
CA ALA A 732 0.85 1.19 12.93
C ALA A 732 -0.59 1.05 13.45
N LEU A 733 -0.76 0.59 14.69
CA LEU A 733 -2.08 0.56 15.35
C LEU A 733 -2.66 1.96 15.54
N VAL A 734 -1.81 2.96 15.80
CA VAL A 734 -2.24 4.36 15.88
C VAL A 734 -2.70 4.84 14.50
N GLY A 735 -1.92 4.56 13.45
CA GLY A 735 -2.34 4.84 12.07
C GLY A 735 -3.71 4.22 11.76
N THR A 736 -3.91 2.96 12.15
CA THR A 736 -5.11 2.20 11.80
C THR A 736 -6.35 2.57 12.63
N PHE A 737 -6.22 2.75 13.94
CA PHE A 737 -7.37 3.00 14.83
C PHE A 737 -7.59 4.47 15.20
N VAL A 738 -6.62 5.35 14.91
CA VAL A 738 -6.75 6.80 15.16
C VAL A 738 -6.87 7.57 13.84
N VAL A 739 -5.89 7.46 12.95
CA VAL A 739 -5.85 8.29 11.73
C VAL A 739 -6.97 7.91 10.76
N ILE A 740 -7.08 6.62 10.41
CA ILE A 740 -8.08 6.14 9.43
C ILE A 740 -9.53 6.48 9.84
N PRO A 741 -10.02 6.16 11.05
CA PRO A 741 -11.43 6.36 11.40
C PRO A 741 -11.80 7.85 11.45
N LEU A 742 -10.89 8.71 11.90
CA LEU A 742 -11.11 10.15 11.94
C LEU A 742 -11.22 10.76 10.54
N MET A 743 -10.40 10.30 9.58
CA MET A 743 -10.43 10.78 8.20
C MET A 743 -11.55 10.15 7.35
N LEU A 744 -11.94 8.91 7.63
CA LEU A 744 -13.04 8.22 6.94
C LEU A 744 -14.44 8.65 7.40
N ARG A 745 -14.57 9.34 8.54
CA ARG A 745 -15.86 9.78 9.11
C ARG A 745 -16.82 10.41 8.09
N ASN A 746 -16.28 11.16 7.13
CA ASN A 746 -17.06 11.85 6.09
C ASN A 746 -16.83 11.30 4.67
N THR A 747 -16.27 10.10 4.52
CA THR A 747 -15.84 9.55 3.23
C THR A 747 -16.47 8.18 2.99
N ARG A 748 -17.32 8.06 1.97
CA ARG A 748 -17.87 6.76 1.56
C ARG A 748 -16.94 6.13 0.53
N LEU A 749 -16.56 4.87 0.77
CA LEU A 749 -15.74 4.09 -0.14
C LEU A 749 -16.63 3.24 -1.07
N ILE A 750 -16.21 3.10 -2.33
CA ILE A 750 -16.86 2.24 -3.34
C ILE A 750 -15.75 1.50 -4.05
N THR A 751 -15.83 0.18 -4.19
CA THR A 751 -14.76 -0.55 -4.89
C THR A 751 -14.99 -0.57 -6.41
N VAL A 752 -13.91 -0.73 -7.19
CA VAL A 752 -13.99 -1.02 -8.64
C VAL A 752 -14.90 -2.23 -8.90
N TRP A 753 -14.82 -3.24 -8.04
CA TRP A 753 -15.60 -4.47 -8.17
C TRP A 753 -17.08 -4.25 -7.90
N ASP A 754 -17.48 -3.31 -7.05
CA ASP A 754 -18.90 -2.96 -6.92
C ASP A 754 -19.45 -2.40 -8.23
N LEU A 755 -18.65 -1.64 -8.98
CA LEU A 755 -19.06 -1.12 -10.29
C LEU A 755 -19.14 -2.22 -11.36
N LEU A 756 -18.29 -3.24 -11.27
CA LEU A 756 -18.22 -4.35 -12.23
C LEU A 756 -19.20 -5.50 -11.91
N SER A 757 -19.46 -5.76 -10.63
CA SER A 757 -20.26 -6.89 -10.12
C SER A 757 -21.74 -6.61 -9.98
N ILE A 758 -22.22 -5.43 -10.38
CA ILE A 758 -23.64 -5.12 -10.51
C ILE A 758 -24.24 -6.05 -11.60
N GLY A 759 -24.62 -7.25 -11.18
CA GLY A 759 -25.40 -8.24 -11.92
C GLY A 759 -26.89 -7.93 -11.85
N LEU A 760 -27.26 -6.65 -11.96
CA LEU A 760 -28.64 -6.25 -12.15
C LEU A 760 -29.03 -6.64 -13.58
N LYS A 761 -30.17 -7.33 -13.74
CA LYS A 761 -30.74 -7.62 -15.07
C LYS A 761 -30.83 -6.30 -15.82
N ARG A 762 -29.99 -6.12 -16.86
CA ARG A 762 -29.97 -4.91 -17.71
C ARG A 762 -31.39 -4.51 -18.10
N ASP A 763 -32.22 -5.51 -18.41
CA ASP A 763 -33.64 -5.37 -18.73
C ASP A 763 -34.47 -4.54 -17.75
N VAL A 764 -34.18 -4.56 -16.44
CA VAL A 764 -34.95 -3.81 -15.44
C VAL A 764 -34.46 -2.37 -15.30
N LEU A 765 -33.13 -2.18 -15.37
CA LEU A 765 -32.54 -0.85 -15.29
C LEU A 765 -32.73 -0.04 -16.58
N ASP A 766 -32.64 -0.68 -17.74
CA ASP A 766 -32.84 -0.05 -19.05
C ASP A 766 -34.31 0.35 -19.26
N LYS A 767 -35.25 -0.39 -18.66
CA LYS A 767 -36.69 -0.07 -18.68
C LYS A 767 -37.11 0.89 -17.58
N CYS A 768 -36.23 1.20 -16.61
CA CYS A 768 -36.57 2.08 -15.50
C CYS A 768 -36.62 3.55 -16.00
N PRO A 769 -37.75 4.26 -15.83
CA PRO A 769 -37.86 5.66 -16.25
C PRO A 769 -36.80 6.57 -15.60
N LEU A 770 -36.35 6.21 -14.40
CA LEU A 770 -35.35 6.99 -13.66
C LEU A 770 -33.96 6.98 -14.30
N PHE A 771 -33.64 5.94 -15.07
CA PHE A 771 -32.34 5.74 -15.70
C PHE A 771 -32.36 5.91 -17.22
N GLN A 772 -33.48 6.35 -17.80
CA GLN A 772 -33.59 6.61 -19.23
C GLN A 772 -32.50 7.59 -19.71
N ASN A 773 -31.97 7.34 -20.91
CA ASN A 773 -30.93 8.14 -21.56
C ASN A 773 -29.61 8.29 -20.78
N MET A 774 -29.40 7.49 -19.73
CA MET A 774 -28.12 7.39 -19.04
C MET A 774 -27.24 6.32 -19.68
N ARG A 775 -25.93 6.59 -19.79
CA ARG A 775 -24.96 5.56 -20.21
C ARG A 775 -24.88 4.47 -19.12
N PRO A 776 -24.59 3.21 -19.48
CA PRO A 776 -24.52 2.10 -18.50
C PRO A 776 -23.60 2.37 -17.30
N TRP A 777 -22.48 3.07 -17.50
CA TRP A 777 -21.57 3.43 -16.41
C TRP A 777 -22.16 4.50 -15.46
N GLN A 778 -23.00 5.41 -15.96
CA GLN A 778 -23.67 6.44 -15.15
C GLN A 778 -24.71 5.79 -14.24
N VAL A 779 -25.49 4.85 -14.79
CA VAL A 779 -26.44 4.03 -14.03
C VAL A 779 -25.70 3.22 -12.98
N ARG A 780 -24.60 2.55 -13.32
CA ARG A 780 -23.78 1.80 -12.37
C ARG A 780 -23.25 2.65 -11.22
N LYS A 781 -22.83 3.90 -11.45
CA LYS A 781 -22.41 4.81 -10.36
C LYS A 781 -23.56 5.18 -9.43
N LEU A 782 -24.76 5.46 -9.97
CA LEU A 782 -25.96 5.72 -9.17
C LEU A 782 -26.36 4.48 -8.35
N VAL A 783 -26.37 3.31 -9.00
CA VAL A 783 -26.68 2.02 -8.39
C VAL A 783 -25.66 1.65 -7.30
N ALA A 784 -24.36 1.88 -7.54
CA ALA A 784 -23.30 1.64 -6.56
C ALA A 784 -23.41 2.55 -5.32
N LEU A 785 -24.09 3.70 -5.45
CA LEU A 785 -24.34 4.64 -4.36
C LEU A 785 -25.67 4.41 -3.64
N SER A 786 -26.56 3.60 -4.21
CA SER A 786 -27.82 3.15 -3.59
C SER A 786 -27.65 1.88 -2.76
N ARG A 787 -28.71 1.47 -2.06
CA ARG A 787 -28.77 0.21 -1.30
C ARG A 787 -29.77 -0.73 -1.93
N ILE A 788 -29.51 -2.02 -1.93
CA ILE A 788 -30.51 -3.02 -2.30
C ILE A 788 -31.07 -3.59 -1.00
N TRP A 789 -32.38 -3.58 -0.87
CA TRP A 789 -33.11 -4.22 0.22
C TRP A 789 -33.88 -5.41 -0.34
N GLU A 790 -33.96 -6.47 0.44
CA GLU A 790 -34.79 -7.64 0.15
C GLU A 790 -35.91 -7.69 1.19
N PHE A 791 -37.11 -7.99 0.73
CA PHE A 791 -38.32 -8.07 1.53
C PHE A 791 -38.97 -9.43 1.32
N GLU A 792 -39.45 -10.03 2.40
CA GLU A 792 -40.19 -11.29 2.39
C GLU A 792 -41.66 -11.05 1.96
N PRO A 793 -42.41 -12.10 1.57
CA PRO A 793 -43.82 -11.97 1.21
C PRO A 793 -44.61 -11.34 2.37
N ASP A 794 -45.55 -10.45 2.05
CA ASP A 794 -46.41 -9.72 2.99
C ASP A 794 -45.68 -8.71 3.92
N GLU A 795 -44.38 -8.50 3.71
CA GLU A 795 -43.63 -7.48 4.44
C GLU A 795 -43.93 -6.07 3.89
N ALA A 796 -44.16 -5.11 4.79
CA ALA A 796 -44.39 -3.71 4.42
C ALA A 796 -43.08 -3.02 4.01
N ILE A 797 -42.99 -2.62 2.75
CA ILE A 797 -41.85 -1.88 2.17
C ILE A 797 -41.93 -0.40 2.57
N LEU A 798 -43.12 0.20 2.52
CA LEU A 798 -43.42 1.56 2.99
C LEU A 798 -44.75 1.54 3.74
N LEU A 799 -44.85 2.30 4.84
CA LEU A 799 -46.08 2.42 5.62
C LEU A 799 -46.73 3.81 5.46
N GLN A 800 -48.04 3.85 5.28
CA GLN A 800 -48.85 5.07 5.27
C GLN A 800 -48.64 5.86 6.58
N GLY A 801 -48.56 7.19 6.49
CA GLY A 801 -48.34 8.06 7.66
C GLY A 801 -46.88 8.13 8.16
N THR A 802 -45.96 7.35 7.59
CA THR A 802 -44.54 7.42 7.97
C THR A 802 -43.72 8.28 7.00
N LYS A 803 -42.67 8.94 7.52
CA LYS A 803 -41.77 9.80 6.73
C LYS A 803 -40.52 9.01 6.33
N TYR A 804 -40.24 8.97 5.03
CA TYR A 804 -39.04 8.37 4.46
C TYR A 804 -38.19 9.39 3.70
N ASP A 805 -36.87 9.28 3.79
CA ASP A 805 -35.90 10.10 3.03
C ASP A 805 -35.33 9.38 1.79
N THR A 806 -36.04 8.35 1.34
CA THR A 806 -35.63 7.42 0.28
C THR A 806 -36.69 7.28 -0.80
N MET A 807 -36.24 7.24 -2.05
CA MET A 807 -36.99 6.70 -3.18
C MET A 807 -36.54 5.26 -3.45
N LEU A 808 -37.47 4.42 -3.89
CA LEU A 808 -37.25 3.00 -4.12
C LEU A 808 -37.53 2.66 -5.59
N VAL A 809 -36.72 1.76 -6.17
CA VAL A 809 -36.94 1.18 -7.49
C VAL A 809 -37.10 -0.33 -7.34
N LEU A 810 -38.20 -0.91 -7.82
CA LEU A 810 -38.40 -2.36 -7.78
C LEU A 810 -37.45 -3.05 -8.74
N LEU A 811 -36.59 -3.94 -8.25
CA LEU A 811 -35.63 -4.69 -9.05
C LEU A 811 -36.13 -6.08 -9.42
N LYS A 812 -36.85 -6.73 -8.50
CA LYS A 812 -37.37 -8.09 -8.65
C LYS A 812 -38.61 -8.27 -7.77
N GLY A 813 -39.54 -9.12 -8.19
CA GLY A 813 -40.82 -9.37 -7.49
C GLY A 813 -41.91 -8.40 -7.93
N GLN A 814 -43.03 -8.40 -7.19
CA GLN A 814 -44.15 -7.47 -7.36
C GLN A 814 -44.46 -6.82 -6.01
N ALA A 815 -44.93 -5.58 -6.02
CA ALA A 815 -45.34 -4.89 -4.80
C ALA A 815 -46.70 -4.23 -4.99
N GLU A 816 -47.60 -4.39 -4.04
CA GLU A 816 -48.95 -3.83 -4.08
C GLU A 816 -49.05 -2.57 -3.24
N VAL A 817 -49.82 -1.61 -3.74
CA VAL A 817 -50.06 -0.33 -3.08
C VAL A 817 -51.46 -0.33 -2.52
N TRP A 818 -51.58 -0.15 -1.21
CA TRP A 818 -52.85 -0.15 -0.49
C TRP A 818 -53.06 1.21 0.17
N ARG A 819 -54.26 1.79 0.05
CA ARG A 819 -54.59 3.06 0.70
C ARG A 819 -55.76 2.90 1.64
N THR A 820 -55.58 3.38 2.86
CA THR A 820 -56.64 3.41 3.88
C THR A 820 -57.41 4.71 3.77
N ARG A 821 -58.74 4.62 3.56
CA ARG A 821 -59.67 5.75 3.57
C ARG A 821 -59.92 6.24 5.00
N HIS A 822 -60.52 7.43 5.14
CA HIS A 822 -60.85 8.02 6.44
C HIS A 822 -61.88 7.20 7.25
N ASP A 823 -62.61 6.30 6.60
CA ASP A 823 -63.55 5.36 7.22
C ASP A 823 -62.91 4.04 7.68
N GLY A 824 -61.60 3.88 7.49
CA GLY A 824 -60.84 2.68 7.84
C GLY A 824 -60.87 1.57 6.78
N SER A 825 -61.59 1.74 5.67
CA SER A 825 -61.57 0.78 4.57
C SER A 825 -60.30 0.91 3.72
N THR A 826 -59.68 -0.22 3.37
CA THR A 826 -58.50 -0.27 2.49
C THR A 826 -58.91 -0.65 1.08
N TYR A 827 -58.29 -0.02 0.08
CA TYR A 827 -58.43 -0.44 -1.32
C TYR A 827 -57.07 -0.44 -2.00
N GLN A 828 -56.91 -1.36 -2.95
CA GLN A 828 -55.70 -1.46 -3.76
C GLN A 828 -55.67 -0.33 -4.78
N VAL A 829 -54.61 0.47 -4.75
CA VAL A 829 -54.41 1.59 -5.67
C VAL A 829 -53.78 1.09 -6.97
N THR A 830 -52.71 0.30 -6.87
CA THR A 830 -51.97 -0.21 -8.03
C THR A 830 -50.99 -1.33 -7.63
N THR A 831 -50.36 -1.96 -8.61
CA THR A 831 -49.30 -2.95 -8.41
C THR A 831 -48.05 -2.55 -9.20
N TYR A 832 -46.91 -2.44 -8.51
CA TYR A 832 -45.62 -2.19 -9.12
C TYR A 832 -44.99 -3.48 -9.65
N LYS A 833 -44.50 -3.40 -10.90
CA LYS A 833 -43.68 -4.43 -11.57
C LYS A 833 -42.21 -3.99 -11.56
N PRO A 834 -41.24 -4.90 -11.82
CA PRO A 834 -39.82 -4.55 -11.87
C PRO A 834 -39.57 -3.36 -12.80
N GLY A 835 -38.81 -2.37 -12.33
CA GLY A 835 -38.58 -1.06 -12.96
C GLY A 835 -39.45 0.06 -12.38
N GLY A 836 -40.50 -0.28 -11.63
CA GLY A 836 -41.39 0.67 -10.97
C GLY A 836 -40.69 1.49 -9.88
N VAL A 837 -40.93 2.80 -9.87
CA VAL A 837 -40.33 3.76 -8.93
C VAL A 837 -41.40 4.20 -7.92
N PHE A 838 -41.11 4.18 -6.63
CA PHE A 838 -42.05 4.62 -5.59
C PHE A 838 -41.33 5.27 -4.40
N GLY A 839 -42.07 5.90 -3.49
CA GLY A 839 -41.48 6.69 -2.41
C GLY A 839 -41.09 8.14 -2.77
N VAL A 840 -41.37 8.58 -4.01
CA VAL A 840 -40.94 9.89 -4.54
C VAL A 840 -41.58 11.09 -3.81
N SER A 841 -42.85 10.97 -3.43
CA SER A 841 -43.62 12.02 -2.75
C SER A 841 -42.96 12.45 -1.43
N SER A 842 -42.60 11.48 -0.58
CA SER A 842 -41.92 11.70 0.70
C SER A 842 -40.53 12.33 0.53
N LEU A 843 -39.82 11.98 -0.54
CA LEU A 843 -38.49 12.51 -0.85
C LEU A 843 -38.52 14.01 -1.20
N VAL A 844 -39.47 14.41 -2.06
CA VAL A 844 -39.53 15.77 -2.64
C VAL A 844 -40.29 16.73 -1.73
N SER A 845 -41.39 16.29 -1.13
CA SER A 845 -42.29 17.17 -0.37
C SER A 845 -42.09 17.13 1.16
N LYS A 846 -41.25 16.21 1.68
CA LYS A 846 -41.08 15.92 3.12
C LYS A 846 -42.38 15.59 3.87
N ARG A 847 -43.46 15.27 3.15
CA ARG A 847 -44.74 14.83 3.70
C ARG A 847 -44.73 13.32 3.96
N GLU A 848 -45.66 12.86 4.79
CA GLU A 848 -45.86 11.45 5.11
C GLU A 848 -46.32 10.64 3.91
N GLN A 849 -46.09 9.33 3.93
CA GLN A 849 -46.56 8.47 2.86
C GLN A 849 -48.08 8.37 2.79
N LEU A 850 -48.59 8.36 1.57
CA LEU A 850 -50.02 8.40 1.27
C LEU A 850 -50.67 7.01 1.20
N ALA A 851 -49.85 5.95 1.11
CA ALA A 851 -50.29 4.57 0.94
C ALA A 851 -49.23 3.60 1.48
N ASP A 852 -49.69 2.43 1.91
CA ASP A 852 -48.85 1.28 2.22
C ASP A 852 -48.35 0.64 0.93
N VAL A 853 -47.10 0.16 0.94
CA VAL A 853 -46.53 -0.64 -0.15
C VAL A 853 -46.08 -1.96 0.43
N VAL A 854 -46.67 -3.07 -0.02
CA VAL A 854 -46.46 -4.42 0.54
C VAL A 854 -45.87 -5.34 -0.52
N ALA A 855 -44.96 -6.23 -0.13
CA ALA A 855 -44.30 -7.17 -1.02
C ALA A 855 -45.20 -8.37 -1.39
N VAL A 856 -45.42 -8.62 -2.68
CA VAL A 856 -46.10 -9.83 -3.20
C VAL A 856 -45.03 -10.86 -3.54
N GLY A 857 -44.57 -11.58 -2.52
CA GLY A 857 -43.47 -12.54 -2.62
C GLY A 857 -42.10 -11.95 -2.24
N ASN A 858 -41.03 -12.66 -2.58
CA ASN A 858 -39.66 -12.17 -2.36
C ASN A 858 -39.34 -11.01 -3.32
N VAL A 859 -39.22 -9.81 -2.75
CA VAL A 859 -39.02 -8.56 -3.47
C VAL A 859 -37.61 -8.02 -3.25
N GLN A 860 -37.00 -7.47 -4.29
CA GLN A 860 -35.76 -6.70 -4.18
C GLN A 860 -36.01 -5.27 -4.63
N VAL A 861 -35.58 -4.28 -3.84
CA VAL A 861 -35.72 -2.84 -4.16
C VAL A 861 -34.40 -2.10 -4.03
N LEU A 862 -34.16 -1.16 -4.93
CA LEU A 862 -33.04 -0.23 -4.91
C LEU A 862 -33.45 1.06 -4.19
N SER A 863 -32.85 1.35 -3.04
CA SER A 863 -33.07 2.54 -2.23
C SER A 863 -32.07 3.65 -2.54
N LEU A 864 -32.60 4.77 -3.00
CA LEU A 864 -31.90 6.01 -3.32
C LEU A 864 -32.26 7.10 -2.30
N ARG A 865 -31.30 7.50 -1.47
CA ARG A 865 -31.48 8.60 -0.50
C ARG A 865 -31.26 9.97 -1.13
N TRP A 866 -32.02 10.97 -0.68
CA TRP A 866 -31.86 12.36 -1.16
C TRP A 866 -30.47 12.93 -0.92
N LYS A 867 -29.90 12.66 0.26
CA LYS A 867 -28.52 13.06 0.61
C LYS A 867 -27.49 12.45 -0.34
N SER A 868 -27.70 11.21 -0.79
CA SER A 868 -26.81 10.53 -1.74
C SER A 868 -26.87 11.19 -3.12
N ILE A 869 -28.07 11.59 -3.57
CA ILE A 869 -28.27 12.30 -4.84
C ILE A 869 -27.60 13.68 -4.81
N HIS A 870 -27.74 14.44 -3.72
CA HIS A 870 -27.04 15.72 -3.54
C HIS A 870 -25.51 15.56 -3.56
N ARG A 871 -25.00 14.47 -3.00
CA ARG A 871 -23.56 14.15 -3.05
C ARG A 871 -23.09 13.85 -4.47
N ILE A 872 -23.92 13.17 -5.27
CA ILE A 872 -23.66 12.95 -6.71
C ILE A 872 -23.69 14.27 -7.47
N ALA A 873 -24.59 15.20 -7.14
CA ALA A 873 -24.62 16.51 -7.79
C ALA A 873 -23.30 17.28 -7.62
N ARG A 874 -22.61 17.13 -6.47
CA ARG A 874 -21.28 17.72 -6.25
C ARG A 874 -20.16 17.01 -6.99
N LEU A 875 -20.20 15.68 -7.07
CA LEU A 875 -19.11 14.86 -7.63
C LEU A 875 -19.24 14.64 -9.15
N TYR A 876 -20.47 14.58 -9.66
CA TYR A 876 -20.82 14.25 -11.04
C TYR A 876 -22.03 15.08 -11.53
N PRO A 877 -21.86 16.39 -11.79
CA PRO A 877 -22.96 17.31 -12.11
C PRO A 877 -23.82 16.83 -13.30
N ARG A 878 -23.18 16.28 -14.34
CA ARG A 878 -23.88 15.76 -15.54
C ARG A 878 -24.75 14.53 -15.25
N ILE A 879 -24.34 13.66 -14.32
CA ILE A 879 -25.15 12.50 -13.91
C ILE A 879 -26.35 12.98 -13.11
N ALA A 880 -26.13 13.91 -12.17
CA ALA A 880 -27.20 14.46 -11.34
C ALA A 880 -28.21 15.28 -12.16
N SER A 881 -27.77 16.03 -13.17
CA SER A 881 -28.67 16.78 -14.06
C SER A 881 -29.62 15.84 -14.81
N ARG A 882 -29.09 14.78 -15.46
CA ARG A 882 -29.94 13.75 -16.08
C ARG A 882 -30.84 13.02 -15.10
N PHE A 883 -30.33 12.73 -13.90
CA PHE A 883 -31.15 12.10 -12.86
C PHE A 883 -32.32 12.99 -12.45
N HIS A 884 -32.08 14.29 -12.24
CA HIS A 884 -33.14 15.25 -11.90
C HIS A 884 -34.11 15.46 -13.06
N GLU A 885 -33.65 15.50 -14.31
CA GLU A 885 -34.48 15.57 -15.50
C GLU A 885 -35.47 14.40 -15.54
N ASN A 886 -34.96 13.17 -15.48
CA ASN A 886 -35.78 11.96 -15.44
C ASN A 886 -36.74 11.94 -14.24
N LEU A 887 -36.28 12.35 -13.05
CA LEU A 887 -37.12 12.45 -11.86
C LEU A 887 -38.25 13.46 -12.05
N SER A 888 -37.97 14.60 -12.68
CA SER A 888 -38.95 15.66 -12.95
C SER A 888 -40.01 15.18 -13.93
N THR A 889 -39.62 14.43 -14.97
CA THR A 889 -40.56 13.78 -15.90
C THR A 889 -41.48 12.78 -15.19
N ILE A 890 -40.93 11.95 -14.28
CA ILE A 890 -41.74 11.00 -13.48
C ILE A 890 -42.77 11.75 -12.62
N ILE A 891 -42.36 12.83 -11.96
CA ILE A 891 -43.23 13.64 -11.11
C ILE A 891 -44.29 14.34 -11.95
N ALA A 892 -43.90 14.95 -13.07
CA ALA A 892 -44.82 15.66 -13.96
C ALA A 892 -45.92 14.72 -14.49
N ASN A 893 -45.56 13.53 -14.97
CA ASN A 893 -46.54 12.55 -15.46
C ASN A 893 -47.51 12.08 -14.35
N ARG A 894 -47.04 11.96 -13.11
CA ARG A 894 -47.90 11.58 -11.97
C ARG A 894 -48.85 12.70 -11.55
N LEU A 895 -48.36 13.93 -11.52
CA LEU A 895 -49.17 15.10 -11.22
C LEU A 895 -50.25 15.33 -12.27
N PHE A 896 -49.92 15.12 -13.56
CA PHE A 896 -50.91 15.20 -14.63
C PHE A 896 -52.00 14.13 -14.48
N HIS A 897 -51.65 12.88 -14.22
CA HIS A 897 -52.63 11.81 -14.03
C HIS A 897 -53.50 11.96 -12.77
N GLU A 898 -52.98 12.45 -11.64
CA GLU A 898 -53.79 12.65 -10.41
C GLU A 898 -54.62 13.95 -10.44
N ALA A 899 -54.20 14.97 -11.21
CA ALA A 899 -54.94 16.23 -11.32
C ALA A 899 -56.09 16.17 -12.34
N ASP A 900 -55.99 15.35 -13.39
CA ASP A 900 -57.04 15.28 -14.43
C ASP A 900 -58.31 14.54 -13.95
N ASP A 901 -58.20 13.49 -13.14
CA ASP A 901 -59.36 12.67 -12.73
C ASP A 901 -60.24 13.29 -11.63
N LEU A 902 -59.77 14.31 -10.89
CA LEU A 902 -60.48 14.89 -9.72
C LEU A 902 -60.83 16.37 -9.86
N ALA A 903 -60.25 17.10 -10.81
CA ALA A 903 -60.43 18.55 -10.91
C ALA A 903 -61.52 18.99 -11.90
N TYR A 904 -61.97 18.13 -12.80
CA TYR A 904 -62.78 18.56 -13.94
C TYR A 904 -64.10 17.83 -14.15
N GLU A 905 -64.47 16.79 -13.40
CA GLU A 905 -65.78 16.12 -13.50
C GLU A 905 -66.71 16.45 -12.30
N ASP A 906 -68.01 16.59 -12.55
CA ASP A 906 -69.06 16.84 -11.56
C ASP A 906 -69.68 15.53 -11.07
N GLU A 907 -69.68 15.30 -9.75
CA GLU A 907 -70.11 14.04 -9.12
C GLU A 907 -71.60 13.70 -9.25
N LEU A 908 -72.45 14.67 -9.64
CA LEU A 908 -73.91 14.49 -9.71
C LEU A 908 -74.37 14.15 -11.12
N SER A 909 -73.70 14.67 -12.17
CA SER A 909 -74.04 14.40 -13.58
C SER A 909 -73.01 13.58 -14.35
N GLY A 910 -71.78 13.42 -13.84
CA GLY A 910 -70.67 12.78 -14.57
C GLY A 910 -70.19 13.57 -15.79
N LEU A 911 -70.46 14.87 -15.82
CA LEU A 911 -70.05 15.79 -16.89
C LEU A 911 -68.93 16.71 -16.40
N HIS A 912 -68.24 17.38 -17.32
CA HIS A 912 -67.23 18.35 -16.94
C HIS A 912 -67.83 19.54 -16.16
N ASN A 913 -67.13 20.03 -15.13
CA ASN A 913 -67.58 21.08 -14.22
C ASN A 913 -67.33 22.51 -14.76
N ALA A 914 -67.90 23.52 -14.09
CA ALA A 914 -67.85 24.92 -14.51
C ALA A 914 -66.43 25.46 -14.71
N THR A 915 -65.45 25.02 -13.89
CA THR A 915 -64.06 25.48 -13.98
C THR A 915 -63.35 24.97 -15.24
N PHE A 916 -63.65 23.73 -15.66
CA PHE A 916 -63.20 23.19 -16.94
C PHE A 916 -63.78 23.99 -18.11
N ILE A 917 -65.11 24.19 -18.09
CA ILE A 917 -65.85 24.86 -19.16
C ILE A 917 -65.33 26.28 -19.38
N GLN A 918 -65.07 27.04 -18.32
CA GLN A 918 -64.62 28.42 -18.45
C GLN A 918 -63.26 28.52 -19.17
N LYS A 919 -62.34 27.60 -18.89
CA LYS A 919 -61.04 27.54 -19.60
C LYS A 919 -61.21 27.10 -21.04
N LEU A 920 -62.02 26.08 -21.29
CA LEU A 920 -62.26 25.56 -22.63
C LEU A 920 -62.98 26.59 -23.51
N LEU A 921 -64.01 27.24 -22.98
CA LEU A 921 -64.80 28.25 -23.68
C LEU A 921 -63.94 29.46 -24.06
N ASN A 922 -63.07 29.92 -23.14
CA ASN A 922 -62.08 30.97 -23.44
C ASN A 922 -61.20 30.57 -24.64
N PHE A 923 -60.64 29.36 -24.61
CA PHE A 923 -59.80 28.86 -25.70
C PHE A 923 -60.57 28.73 -27.03
N THR A 924 -61.81 28.21 -27.02
CA THR A 924 -62.62 28.10 -28.24
C THR A 924 -63.11 29.44 -28.77
N ALA A 925 -63.42 30.41 -27.90
CA ALA A 925 -63.82 31.76 -28.30
C ALA A 925 -62.65 32.53 -28.93
N ASP A 926 -61.45 32.47 -28.32
CA ASP A 926 -60.22 33.06 -28.88
C ASP A 926 -59.88 32.44 -30.23
N LYS A 927 -60.04 31.12 -30.36
CA LYS A 927 -59.84 30.40 -31.62
C LYS A 927 -60.87 30.84 -32.69
N ALA A 928 -62.14 30.93 -32.32
CA ALA A 928 -63.21 31.36 -33.22
C ALA A 928 -63.00 32.79 -33.73
N HIS A 929 -62.61 33.72 -32.85
CA HIS A 929 -62.24 35.09 -33.24
C HIS A 929 -61.03 35.13 -34.18
N ARG A 930 -60.00 34.33 -33.89
CA ARG A 930 -58.75 34.34 -34.67
C ARG A 930 -58.91 33.78 -36.09
N TYR A 931 -59.82 32.83 -36.29
CA TYR A 931 -60.04 32.17 -37.57
C TYR A 931 -61.36 32.57 -38.26
N ASP A 932 -62.09 33.54 -37.71
CA ASP A 932 -63.41 34.02 -38.19
C ASP A 932 -64.43 32.87 -38.36
N GLU A 933 -64.46 31.96 -37.39
CA GLU A 933 -65.38 30.80 -37.39
C GLU A 933 -66.59 31.07 -36.48
N PRO A 934 -67.82 30.66 -36.87
CA PRO A 934 -68.99 30.86 -36.03
C PRO A 934 -68.94 29.96 -34.79
N LEU A 935 -69.25 30.51 -33.62
CA LEU A 935 -69.37 29.77 -32.36
C LEU A 935 -70.73 30.08 -31.74
N CYS A 936 -71.49 29.03 -31.42
CA CYS A 936 -72.76 29.13 -30.73
C CYS A 936 -72.69 28.46 -29.36
N LEU A 937 -73.46 28.97 -28.41
CA LEU A 937 -73.59 28.40 -27.08
C LEU A 937 -75.07 28.25 -26.73
N ILE A 938 -75.48 27.07 -26.29
CA ILE A 938 -76.83 26.81 -25.75
C ILE A 938 -76.74 26.63 -24.24
N ILE A 939 -77.65 27.25 -23.50
CA ILE A 939 -77.86 27.05 -22.07
C ILE A 939 -79.16 26.30 -21.86
N LEU A 940 -79.08 25.16 -21.20
CA LEU A 940 -80.23 24.40 -20.73
C LEU A 940 -80.41 24.65 -19.24
N SER A 941 -81.59 25.10 -18.84
CA SER A 941 -81.94 25.32 -17.43
C SER A 941 -83.14 24.47 -17.02
N LEU A 942 -82.97 23.72 -15.93
CA LEU A 942 -83.99 22.91 -15.28
C LEU A 942 -84.78 23.76 -14.28
N GLY A 943 -86.05 24.03 -14.58
CA GLY A 943 -86.95 24.77 -13.69
C GLY A 943 -87.43 23.92 -12.50
N GLY A 944 -87.43 24.52 -11.30
CA GLY A 944 -88.04 23.90 -10.10
C GLY A 944 -87.15 22.91 -9.35
N GLU A 945 -85.83 22.98 -9.52
CA GLU A 945 -84.86 22.09 -8.86
C GLU A 945 -84.98 22.02 -7.33
N ASP A 946 -85.23 23.15 -6.66
CA ASP A 946 -85.41 23.20 -5.21
C ASP A 946 -86.66 22.43 -4.77
N LEU A 947 -87.72 22.46 -5.58
CA LEU A 947 -88.93 21.66 -5.35
C LEU A 947 -88.67 20.17 -5.59
N ILE A 948 -87.85 19.81 -6.58
CA ILE A 948 -87.47 18.40 -6.84
C ILE A 948 -86.64 17.86 -5.66
N ILE A 949 -85.66 18.62 -5.19
CA ILE A 949 -84.84 18.25 -4.02
C ILE A 949 -85.73 18.13 -2.77
N LYS A 950 -86.63 19.08 -2.55
CA LYS A 950 -87.51 19.13 -1.37
C LYS A 950 -88.55 18.00 -1.36
N ASN A 951 -89.13 17.67 -2.50
CA ASN A 951 -90.23 16.69 -2.59
C ASN A 951 -89.74 15.25 -2.84
N HIS A 952 -88.61 15.08 -3.53
CA HIS A 952 -88.15 13.76 -4.01
C HIS A 952 -86.68 13.45 -3.67
N GLY A 953 -85.97 14.35 -3.01
CA GLY A 953 -84.58 14.15 -2.56
C GLY A 953 -83.53 14.28 -3.67
N ARG A 954 -82.25 14.40 -3.25
CA ARG A 954 -81.11 14.63 -4.14
C ARG A 954 -80.79 13.46 -5.09
N GLN A 955 -81.21 12.23 -4.75
CA GLN A 955 -81.00 11.06 -5.61
C GLN A 955 -81.89 11.11 -6.86
N THR A 956 -83.13 11.61 -6.73
CA THR A 956 -84.04 11.79 -7.87
C THR A 956 -83.50 12.86 -8.82
N LEU A 957 -82.95 13.96 -8.29
CA LEU A 957 -82.28 14.97 -9.11
C LEU A 957 -81.06 14.43 -9.85
N ARG A 958 -80.23 13.58 -9.20
CA ARG A 958 -79.11 12.88 -9.86
C ARG A 958 -79.58 12.04 -11.03
N TRP A 959 -80.68 11.31 -10.86
CA TRP A 959 -81.22 10.48 -11.92
C TRP A 959 -81.71 11.32 -13.10
N ILE A 960 -82.42 12.42 -12.86
CA ILE A 960 -82.85 13.37 -13.92
C ILE A 960 -81.65 13.92 -14.69
N PHE A 961 -80.59 14.33 -13.99
CA PHE A 961 -79.37 14.80 -14.65
C PHE A 961 -78.73 13.73 -15.52
N ARG A 962 -78.69 12.48 -15.06
CA ARG A 962 -78.13 11.37 -15.84
C ARG A 962 -78.92 11.08 -17.12
N GLU A 963 -80.24 11.02 -17.03
CA GLU A 963 -81.10 10.79 -18.21
C GLU A 963 -80.99 11.96 -19.20
N MET A 964 -80.98 13.20 -18.70
CA MET A 964 -80.76 14.38 -19.53
C MET A 964 -79.38 14.38 -20.20
N THR A 965 -78.33 13.98 -19.48
CA THR A 965 -76.98 13.81 -20.04
C THR A 965 -76.93 12.76 -21.14
N GLN A 966 -77.62 11.63 -20.94
CA GLN A 966 -77.67 10.58 -21.94
C GLN A 966 -78.43 11.03 -23.21
N ALA A 967 -79.58 11.67 -23.04
CA ALA A 967 -80.40 12.18 -24.14
C ALA A 967 -79.67 13.28 -24.95
N VAL A 968 -79.08 14.25 -24.27
CA VAL A 968 -78.36 15.36 -24.92
C VAL A 968 -77.12 14.86 -25.66
N ASN A 969 -76.31 13.98 -25.06
CA ASN A 969 -75.11 13.46 -25.73
C ASN A 969 -75.42 12.63 -26.99
N GLN A 970 -76.59 11.98 -27.08
CA GLN A 970 -77.03 11.29 -28.30
C GLN A 970 -77.46 12.27 -29.41
N ALA A 971 -77.96 13.44 -29.04
CA ALA A 971 -78.39 14.49 -29.97
C ALA A 971 -77.23 15.37 -30.49
N LEU A 972 -76.07 15.34 -29.85
CA LEU A 972 -74.92 16.17 -30.19
C LEU A 972 -73.91 15.48 -31.11
N ARG A 973 -73.06 16.27 -31.80
CA ARG A 973 -71.94 15.74 -32.60
C ARG A 973 -70.76 15.44 -31.67
N LYS A 974 -69.83 14.58 -32.10
CA LYS A 974 -68.61 14.25 -31.33
C LYS A 974 -67.73 15.46 -30.95
N VAL A 975 -67.87 16.57 -31.67
CA VAL A 975 -67.11 17.81 -31.45
C VAL A 975 -67.85 18.84 -30.60
N ASP A 976 -69.14 18.62 -30.34
CA ASP A 976 -69.95 19.45 -29.47
C ASP A 976 -69.73 18.99 -28.03
N LEU A 977 -69.69 19.94 -27.09
CA LEU A 977 -69.40 19.64 -25.69
C LEU A 977 -70.59 19.99 -24.82
N PHE A 978 -71.13 18.97 -24.13
CA PHE A 978 -72.14 19.13 -23.09
C PHE A 978 -71.53 19.05 -21.71
N CYS A 979 -71.72 20.10 -20.93
CA CYS A 979 -71.07 20.24 -19.63
C CYS A 979 -72.02 20.88 -18.61
N ARG A 980 -71.70 20.72 -17.32
CA ARG A 980 -72.51 21.27 -16.24
C ARG A 980 -71.94 22.59 -15.72
N TRP A 981 -72.76 23.64 -15.73
CA TRP A 981 -72.35 24.99 -15.33
C TRP A 981 -72.77 25.34 -13.91
N GLY A 982 -73.93 24.87 -13.46
CA GLY A 982 -74.48 25.20 -12.15
C GLY A 982 -75.47 24.17 -11.62
N ILE A 983 -76.19 24.55 -10.56
CA ILE A 983 -77.34 23.78 -10.09
C ILE A 983 -78.45 23.99 -11.14
N GLY A 984 -78.90 22.90 -11.76
CA GLY A 984 -79.95 22.95 -12.79
C GLY A 984 -79.54 23.57 -14.12
N GLU A 985 -78.31 24.09 -14.25
CA GLU A 985 -77.83 24.77 -15.44
C GLU A 985 -76.72 23.99 -16.16
N PHE A 986 -76.90 23.83 -17.47
CA PHE A 986 -76.00 23.10 -18.35
C PHE A 986 -75.68 23.94 -19.58
N VAL A 987 -74.47 23.76 -20.10
CA VAL A 987 -73.94 24.51 -21.24
C VAL A 987 -73.55 23.54 -22.33
N ILE A 988 -73.99 23.82 -23.55
CA ILE A 988 -73.56 23.15 -24.76
C ILE A 988 -72.73 24.15 -25.58
N ILE A 989 -71.48 23.80 -25.86
CA ILE A 989 -70.62 24.58 -26.75
C ILE A 989 -70.69 23.95 -28.15
N LEU A 990 -71.04 24.76 -29.15
CA LEU A 990 -71.25 24.35 -30.54
C LEU A 990 -70.27 25.08 -31.47
N PRO A 991 -69.04 24.57 -31.65
CA PRO A 991 -68.07 25.15 -32.58
C PRO A 991 -68.57 25.04 -34.03
N ARG A 992 -68.25 26.04 -34.86
CA ARG A 992 -68.55 26.06 -36.30
C ARG A 992 -70.04 25.86 -36.62
N THR A 993 -70.92 26.41 -35.79
CA THR A 993 -72.37 26.30 -35.95
C THR A 993 -72.94 27.66 -36.32
N ASP A 994 -73.58 27.75 -37.49
CA ASP A 994 -74.26 28.93 -38.01
C ASP A 994 -75.79 28.87 -37.77
N HIS A 995 -76.52 29.91 -38.21
CA HIS A 995 -77.97 30.01 -38.01
C HIS A 995 -78.76 28.82 -38.55
N ALA A 996 -78.45 28.32 -39.75
CA ALA A 996 -79.17 27.20 -40.35
C ALA A 996 -78.90 25.87 -39.62
N THR A 997 -77.67 25.67 -39.14
CA THR A 997 -77.26 24.45 -38.45
C THR A 997 -77.78 24.41 -37.00
N LEU A 998 -77.96 25.57 -36.36
CA LEU A 998 -78.48 25.65 -35.01
C LEU A 998 -79.92 25.14 -34.91
N ASP A 999 -80.80 25.50 -35.86
CA ASP A 999 -82.21 25.08 -35.85
C ASP A 999 -82.35 23.54 -35.92
N GLU A 1000 -81.48 22.87 -36.69
CA GLU A 1000 -81.43 21.41 -36.76
C GLU A 1000 -80.97 20.77 -35.43
N ILE A 1001 -79.95 21.34 -34.79
CA ILE A 1001 -79.44 20.85 -33.49
C ILE A 1001 -80.48 21.05 -32.40
N VAL A 1002 -81.14 22.22 -32.40
CA VAL A 1002 -82.23 22.55 -31.48
C VAL A 1002 -83.38 21.55 -31.65
N TRP A 1003 -83.83 21.29 -32.88
CA TRP A 1003 -84.87 20.29 -33.13
C TRP A 1003 -84.50 18.87 -32.64
N ARG A 1004 -83.25 18.42 -32.87
CA ARG A 1004 -82.76 17.11 -32.40
C ARG A 1004 -82.69 17.02 -30.87
N LEU A 1005 -82.23 18.08 -30.22
CA LEU A 1005 -82.17 18.15 -28.76
C LEU A 1005 -83.58 18.14 -28.14
N GLU A 1006 -84.53 18.86 -28.74
CA GLU A 1006 -85.92 18.87 -28.30
C GLU A 1006 -86.56 17.47 -28.45
N ALA A 1007 -86.34 16.80 -29.58
CA ALA A 1007 -86.82 15.44 -29.81
C ALA A 1007 -86.22 14.44 -28.81
N ALA A 1008 -84.91 14.46 -28.60
CA ALA A 1008 -84.22 13.56 -27.68
C ALA A 1008 -84.67 13.76 -26.22
N LEU A 1009 -84.91 15.01 -25.80
CA LEU A 1009 -85.38 15.31 -24.45
C LEU A 1009 -86.88 15.00 -24.26
N LYS A 1010 -87.70 15.04 -25.32
CA LYS A 1010 -89.10 14.58 -25.28
C LYS A 1010 -89.23 13.06 -25.14
N GLU A 1011 -88.31 12.31 -25.75
CA GLU A 1011 -88.28 10.84 -25.68
C GLU A 1011 -87.64 10.30 -24.38
N ALA A 1012 -86.87 11.14 -23.67
CA ALA A 1012 -86.29 10.78 -22.38
C ALA A 1012 -87.38 10.51 -21.33
N ASP A 1013 -87.25 9.39 -20.62
CA ASP A 1013 -88.16 9.05 -19.52
C ASP A 1013 -87.64 9.69 -18.23
N PHE A 1014 -88.35 10.71 -17.72
CA PHE A 1014 -88.08 11.32 -16.42
C PHE A 1014 -89.01 10.79 -15.29
N GLY A 1015 -89.51 9.56 -15.45
CA GLY A 1015 -90.48 8.74 -14.70
C GLY A 1015 -90.65 8.79 -13.16
N LEU A 1016 -90.08 9.74 -12.44
CA LEU A 1016 -90.20 9.92 -10.98
C LEU A 1016 -90.80 11.26 -10.53
N VAL A 1017 -91.06 12.21 -11.45
CA VAL A 1017 -91.58 13.56 -11.10
C VAL A 1017 -92.85 13.89 -11.89
N GLN A 1018 -93.80 14.62 -11.28
CA GLN A 1018 -95.09 14.97 -11.90
C GLN A 1018 -94.96 15.91 -13.12
N GLY A 1019 -93.85 16.65 -13.21
CA GLY A 1019 -93.39 17.22 -14.46
C GLY A 1019 -92.01 17.84 -14.36
N VAL A 1020 -91.31 17.90 -15.50
CA VAL A 1020 -90.00 18.53 -15.63
C VAL A 1020 -90.11 19.69 -16.60
N ASN A 1021 -89.57 20.86 -16.22
CA ASN A 1021 -89.49 22.03 -17.09
C ASN A 1021 -88.03 22.25 -17.50
N ILE A 1022 -87.73 22.15 -18.80
CA ILE A 1022 -86.41 22.42 -19.37
C ILE A 1022 -86.54 23.57 -20.36
N GLN A 1023 -85.81 24.65 -20.11
CA GLN A 1023 -85.73 25.80 -21.01
C GLN A 1023 -84.38 25.82 -21.72
N ALA A 1024 -84.40 26.11 -23.03
CA ALA A 1024 -83.20 26.30 -23.84
C ALA A 1024 -83.05 27.77 -24.25
N ARG A 1025 -81.86 28.34 -24.08
CA ARG A 1025 -81.47 29.69 -24.53
C ARG A 1025 -80.17 29.60 -25.31
N TYR A 1026 -79.88 30.55 -26.20
CA TYR A 1026 -78.62 30.55 -26.94
C TYR A 1026 -78.06 31.94 -27.15
N ALA A 1027 -76.77 32.01 -27.44
CA ALA A 1027 -76.15 33.18 -28.05
C ALA A 1027 -75.04 32.77 -29.02
N TYR A 1028 -74.91 33.54 -30.09
CA TYR A 1028 -73.73 33.51 -30.96
C TYR A 1028 -72.63 34.39 -30.38
N LEU A 1029 -71.39 33.99 -30.62
CA LEU A 1029 -70.20 34.78 -30.34
C LEU A 1029 -70.17 36.05 -31.24
N GLN A 1030 -70.08 37.23 -30.62
CA GLN A 1030 -69.90 38.52 -31.28
C GLN A 1030 -68.44 38.99 -31.15
N LYS A 1031 -68.06 39.99 -31.95
CA LYS A 1031 -66.67 40.42 -32.16
C LYS A 1031 -65.94 40.93 -30.90
N ASP A 1032 -66.69 41.38 -29.89
CA ASP A 1032 -66.15 41.92 -28.63
C ASP A 1032 -66.48 41.03 -27.42
N ASP A 1033 -66.90 39.79 -27.64
CA ASP A 1033 -67.24 38.89 -26.55
C ASP A 1033 -66.04 38.21 -25.91
N THR A 1034 -66.08 38.19 -24.59
CA THR A 1034 -65.35 37.21 -23.78
C THR A 1034 -66.23 35.98 -23.55
N ALA A 1035 -65.65 34.85 -23.15
CA ALA A 1035 -66.44 33.67 -22.75
C ALA A 1035 -67.47 34.00 -21.67
N GLN A 1036 -67.15 34.90 -20.74
CA GLN A 1036 -68.07 35.33 -19.68
C GLN A 1036 -69.22 36.19 -20.22
N SER A 1037 -68.96 37.13 -21.15
CA SER A 1037 -70.02 37.95 -21.75
C SER A 1037 -70.92 37.13 -22.67
N LEU A 1038 -70.36 36.14 -23.37
CA LEU A 1038 -71.14 35.20 -24.20
C LEU A 1038 -72.11 34.37 -23.35
N ILE A 1039 -71.66 33.80 -22.22
CA ILE A 1039 -72.54 33.06 -21.30
C ILE A 1039 -73.59 34.00 -20.70
N ALA A 1040 -73.19 35.18 -20.22
CA ALA A 1040 -74.13 36.14 -19.63
C ALA A 1040 -75.22 36.54 -20.63
N ARG A 1041 -74.86 36.76 -21.91
CA ARG A 1041 -75.82 37.06 -22.98
C ARG A 1041 -76.71 35.87 -23.32
N ALA A 1042 -76.15 34.67 -23.41
CA ALA A 1042 -76.96 33.46 -23.62
C ALA A 1042 -77.99 33.25 -22.49
N LYS A 1043 -77.66 33.64 -21.24
CA LYS A 1043 -78.62 33.60 -20.12
C LYS A 1043 -79.70 34.67 -20.23
N SER A 1044 -79.36 35.88 -20.69
CA SER A 1044 -80.31 37.00 -20.78
C SER A 1044 -81.20 36.96 -22.02
N ASN A 1045 -80.85 36.16 -23.04
CA ASN A 1045 -81.64 36.03 -24.26
C ASN A 1045 -82.98 35.32 -24.02
N ASP A 1046 -83.92 35.55 -24.93
CA ASP A 1046 -85.23 34.90 -24.91
C ASP A 1046 -85.12 33.37 -25.03
N VAL A 1047 -86.08 32.67 -24.44
CA VAL A 1047 -86.16 31.20 -24.48
C VAL A 1047 -86.49 30.75 -25.90
N ILE A 1048 -85.67 29.86 -26.47
CA ILE A 1048 -85.84 29.30 -27.81
C ILE A 1048 -86.97 28.28 -27.82
N TRP A 1049 -86.95 27.39 -26.83
CA TRP A 1049 -88.04 26.47 -26.55
C TRP A 1049 -88.12 26.22 -25.04
N GLU A 1050 -89.34 25.90 -24.59
CA GLU A 1050 -89.62 25.41 -23.25
C GLU A 1050 -90.30 24.04 -23.34
N LEU A 1051 -89.67 23.03 -22.74
CA LEU A 1051 -90.22 21.68 -22.66
C LEU A 1051 -90.84 21.50 -21.28
N ILE A 1052 -92.17 21.43 -21.23
CA ILE A 1052 -92.93 21.08 -20.03
C ILE A 1052 -93.48 19.66 -20.22
N GLN A 1053 -92.80 18.68 -19.65
CA GLN A 1053 -93.25 17.29 -19.71
C GLN A 1053 -94.05 17.00 -18.44
N ALA A 1054 -95.38 17.12 -18.51
CA ALA A 1054 -96.29 16.79 -17.42
C ALA A 1054 -96.87 15.39 -17.63
N ARG A 1055 -96.89 14.55 -16.59
CA ARG A 1055 -97.48 13.21 -16.70
C ARG A 1055 -99.01 13.34 -16.73
N SER A 1056 -99.65 13.01 -17.85
CA SER A 1056 -101.11 12.88 -17.90
C SER A 1056 -101.53 11.67 -17.06
N ILE A 1057 -102.17 11.89 -15.91
CA ILE A 1057 -102.83 10.83 -15.17
C ILE A 1057 -104.04 10.38 -16.02
N LYS A 1058 -103.88 9.30 -16.82
CA LYS A 1058 -105.02 8.58 -17.36
C LYS A 1058 -105.67 7.83 -16.19
N VAL A 1059 -106.75 8.39 -15.67
CA VAL A 1059 -107.73 7.64 -14.86
C VAL A 1059 -108.56 6.82 -15.85
N SER A 1060 -108.46 5.49 -15.78
CA SER A 1060 -109.46 4.57 -16.32
C SER A 1060 -109.82 3.57 -15.24
N ALA A 1061 -111.14 3.41 -15.08
CA ALA A 1061 -111.89 2.75 -14.01
C ALA A 1061 -111.42 1.36 -13.57
#